data_AF-A0A6M3K103-F1
#
_entry.id   AF-A0A6M3K103-F1
#
_cell.length_a   1.000
_cell.length_b   1.000
_cell.length_c   1.000
_cell.angle_alpha   90.00
_cell.angle_beta   90.00
_cell.angle_gamma   90.00
#
_symmetry.space_group_name_H-M   'P 1'
#
loop_
_entity.id
_entity.type
_entity.pdbx_description
1 polymer ?
#
loop_
_entity_poly.entity_id
_entity_poly.type
_entity_poly.pdbx_seq_one_letter_code
_entity_poly.pdbx_strand_id
1 'polypeptide(L)'
;MKKLLFIISIVFLSIGTAYAYQYKPYSFPFIGKWNPSQDPLLLGEYGLQDIQNVRRSGKRLEGVKGHSVINVDEISGDSSYPLPRNGFNFSKDDPVIENHILINSYNEAETASKIYQNKVIVPNSGDFESTELHTSASNATITRFSQSPNGNVAAGNSKEALIWGGDEMKIAGFFIYVPGQTPADNWQQVLDNNSDTYVGLGGVTRFYIVANRRINKIKAYVKTANTTAATVGVSAYRLSSQGFTAVASASDGTSSGGIPLASTGTVSWTFSTDDRTTFVDDTDILGYAYEFTYSAALSAETKLYHITCGESAFRPIEDIWDGTLIPPARVWYTTASGTTDFTTECQEDLYLSYADLETWSAANNSLVIGFTQKMRGIALKFVSSKINANASSVTAYFWASSAWSGVTGLYDGTKNGTATFGNNEGWIHWIPTEETTVDNIETKRNYKSNELFYYYKINVSANLTSNVRLFYVEGIPAQPAKYTTKLTPGKPAFTALYQKRLFLFEGNKATYSAIDSSEVFNGDDTGTIRFSGEQKITSAGVIYNVFLSTGYEQLIVTKASETLRLHGNGPENWSQEQIDSNLGNVAPLSFAACNVSDIGENTRRNVAIWQSSRGFVKCDGATVQPILDEDGSDPMGIYFNPLSDVGISRHRIDDTVGWYDPQTDEYHALISSGAEVRDQWGGSDTWHDSPTNDWGIDRENSINTHNMELVYNLKYNEWTKIYREDAAGARPLQVGFQVNDNEGKVYTYGASDNGIMYRLEYGKTWAGIPIEQYIHTKDIMLDDVNSLEKFTTITRIRMMFETKNAISGETIVVTHYGDGVESVSGVSNQKTIEDISMADAKGRNSQDVALGQALKHSIRLDCSTFSVDHGMSPLGMLLMYESHDRWEQ
;
A
#
# COMPACT_ATOMS: atom_id res chain seq x y z
N MET A 1 -66.68 -55.40 53.60
CA MET A 1 -66.76 -54.57 52.37
C MET A 1 -66.20 -53.15 52.54
N LYS A 2 -66.62 -52.33 53.52
CA LYS A 2 -66.11 -50.94 53.67
C LYS A 2 -64.59 -50.80 53.91
N LYS A 3 -63.94 -51.76 54.58
CA LYS A 3 -62.46 -51.77 54.75
C LYS A 3 -61.68 -52.20 53.49
N LEU A 4 -62.30 -52.96 52.59
CA LEU A 4 -61.66 -53.39 51.34
C LEU A 4 -61.71 -52.27 50.28
N LEU A 5 -62.82 -51.51 50.24
CA LEU A 5 -62.91 -50.30 49.41
C LEU A 5 -61.94 -49.21 49.85
N PHE A 6 -61.70 -49.01 51.15
CA PHE A 6 -60.74 -48.01 51.64
C PHE A 6 -59.28 -48.36 51.28
N ILE A 7 -58.91 -49.64 51.33
CA ILE A 7 -57.57 -50.10 50.92
C ILE A 7 -57.39 -50.01 49.40
N ILE A 8 -58.41 -50.36 48.61
CA ILE A 8 -58.38 -50.20 47.15
C ILE A 8 -58.32 -48.70 46.78
N SER A 9 -59.02 -47.82 47.49
CA SER A 9 -58.93 -46.37 47.27
C SER A 9 -57.55 -45.80 47.64
N ILE A 10 -56.88 -46.30 48.68
CA ILE A 10 -55.50 -45.89 49.01
C ILE A 10 -54.50 -46.43 47.99
N VAL A 11 -54.67 -47.67 47.50
CA VAL A 11 -53.81 -48.24 46.46
C VAL A 11 -54.00 -47.52 45.12
N PHE A 12 -55.22 -47.10 44.76
CA PHE A 12 -55.46 -46.25 43.60
C PHE A 12 -55.02 -44.78 43.80
N LEU A 13 -55.03 -44.24 45.04
CA LEU A 13 -54.43 -42.93 45.34
C LEU A 13 -52.90 -42.97 45.31
N SER A 14 -52.26 -44.10 45.70
CA SER A 14 -50.80 -44.26 45.69
C SER A 14 -50.23 -44.70 44.35
N ILE A 15 -51.04 -45.29 43.46
CA ILE A 15 -50.68 -45.53 42.05
C ILE A 15 -51.02 -44.31 41.18
N GLY A 16 -51.85 -43.39 41.69
CA GLY A 16 -52.25 -42.14 41.04
C GLY A 16 -51.28 -40.97 41.18
N THR A 17 -50.18 -41.10 41.94
CA THR A 17 -48.99 -40.27 41.70
C THR A 17 -48.30 -40.82 40.46
N ALA A 18 -48.93 -40.59 39.30
CA ALA A 18 -48.16 -40.52 38.07
C ALA A 18 -47.00 -39.58 38.40
N TYR A 19 -45.77 -40.10 38.32
CA TYR A 19 -44.61 -39.24 38.14
C TYR A 19 -44.96 -38.38 36.94
N ALA A 20 -45.44 -37.17 37.18
CA ALA A 20 -45.46 -36.16 36.15
C ALA A 20 -43.98 -36.03 35.82
N TYR A 21 -43.54 -36.62 34.71
CA TYR A 21 -42.21 -36.42 34.18
C TYR A 21 -42.06 -34.90 34.09
N GLN A 22 -41.36 -34.34 35.07
CA GLN A 22 -41.25 -32.91 35.22
C GLN A 22 -40.23 -32.50 34.18
N TYR A 23 -40.72 -32.18 32.99
CA TYR A 23 -39.90 -31.63 31.92
C TYR A 23 -39.04 -30.51 32.48
N LYS A 24 -37.72 -30.70 32.43
CA LYS A 24 -36.76 -29.70 32.89
C LYS A 24 -36.46 -28.75 31.72
N PRO A 25 -36.65 -27.43 31.87
CA PRO A 25 -36.30 -26.47 30.83
C PRO A 25 -34.81 -26.11 30.88
N TYR A 26 -34.17 -26.02 29.73
CA TYR A 26 -32.83 -25.46 29.55
C TYR A 26 -32.87 -24.37 28.47
N SER A 27 -32.33 -23.19 28.77
CA SER A 27 -32.36 -22.03 27.87
C SER A 27 -30.97 -21.71 27.35
N PHE A 28 -30.83 -21.56 26.04
CA PHE A 28 -29.57 -21.22 25.37
C PHE A 28 -29.76 -19.93 24.56
N PRO A 29 -29.41 -18.75 25.09
CA PRO A 29 -29.33 -17.53 24.31
C PRO A 29 -28.12 -17.59 23.37
N PHE A 30 -28.29 -17.21 22.10
CA PHE A 30 -27.19 -17.17 21.11
C PHE A 30 -26.33 -15.91 21.29
N ILE A 31 -25.70 -15.83 22.46
CA ILE A 31 -24.87 -14.68 22.87
C ILE A 31 -23.42 -15.05 23.20
N GLY A 32 -23.04 -16.33 23.14
CA GLY A 32 -21.66 -16.71 23.40
C GLY A 32 -20.75 -16.52 22.20
N LYS A 33 -19.45 -16.74 22.45
CA LYS A 33 -18.36 -16.52 21.52
C LYS A 33 -17.99 -17.82 20.81
N TRP A 34 -17.46 -17.68 19.60
CA TRP A 34 -16.84 -18.78 18.87
C TRP A 34 -15.43 -19.01 19.39
N ASN A 35 -15.14 -20.23 19.82
CA ASN A 35 -13.80 -20.66 20.19
C ASN A 35 -13.56 -22.09 19.67
N PRO A 36 -12.92 -22.24 18.50
CA PRO A 36 -12.66 -23.54 17.91
C PRO A 36 -11.46 -24.28 18.55
N SER A 37 -10.67 -23.61 19.40
CA SER A 37 -9.47 -24.21 20.01
C SER A 37 -9.75 -24.96 21.31
N GLN A 38 -10.86 -24.62 21.96
CA GLN A 38 -11.28 -25.22 23.20
C GLN A 38 -12.14 -26.46 22.97
N ASP A 39 -11.98 -27.47 23.83
CA ASP A 39 -12.87 -28.62 23.84
C ASP A 39 -14.34 -28.14 23.92
N PRO A 40 -15.24 -28.61 23.05
CA PRO A 40 -16.64 -28.18 23.03
C PRO A 40 -17.34 -28.29 24.38
N LEU A 41 -16.92 -29.21 25.25
CA LEU A 41 -17.49 -29.36 26.60
C LEU A 41 -17.01 -28.26 27.57
N LEU A 42 -15.80 -27.73 27.36
CA LEU A 42 -15.17 -26.73 28.23
C LEU A 42 -15.50 -25.29 27.84
N LEU A 43 -16.11 -25.08 26.68
CA LEU A 43 -16.62 -23.77 26.26
C LEU A 43 -17.49 -23.13 27.34
N GLY A 44 -17.45 -21.79 27.41
CA GLY A 44 -18.25 -21.00 28.33
C GLY A 44 -19.76 -21.31 28.26
N GLU A 45 -20.56 -20.79 29.19
CA GLU A 45 -21.98 -21.17 29.35
C GLU A 45 -22.80 -21.19 28.04
N TYR A 46 -22.52 -20.24 27.13
CA TYR A 46 -23.18 -20.13 25.82
C TYR A 46 -22.23 -20.25 24.63
N GLY A 47 -21.04 -20.83 24.81
CA GLY A 47 -20.00 -20.89 23.79
C GLY A 47 -20.41 -21.68 22.54
N LEU A 48 -19.76 -21.34 21.43
CA LEU A 48 -20.00 -21.92 20.11
C LEU A 48 -18.74 -22.64 19.65
N GLN A 49 -18.89 -23.91 19.27
CA GLN A 49 -17.75 -24.71 18.80
C GLN A 49 -17.41 -24.38 17.35
N ASP A 50 -18.41 -24.04 16.54
CA ASP A 50 -18.19 -23.63 15.17
C ASP A 50 -19.28 -22.67 14.68
N ILE A 51 -18.91 -21.76 13.78
CA ILE A 51 -19.81 -20.81 13.11
C ILE A 51 -19.31 -20.55 11.70
N GLN A 52 -20.19 -20.16 10.77
CA GLN A 52 -19.81 -19.69 9.43
C GLN A 52 -20.78 -18.64 8.92
N ASN A 53 -20.24 -17.58 8.29
CA ASN A 53 -21.03 -16.56 7.60
C ASN A 53 -22.09 -15.92 8.51
N VAL A 54 -21.77 -15.81 9.80
CA VAL A 54 -22.56 -15.12 10.83
C VAL A 54 -21.65 -14.24 11.68
N ARG A 55 -22.19 -13.15 12.20
CA ARG A 55 -21.46 -12.19 13.02
C ARG A 55 -22.29 -11.63 14.17
N ARG A 56 -21.60 -10.97 15.10
CA ARG A 56 -22.23 -10.27 16.21
C ARG A 56 -22.89 -8.97 15.74
N SER A 57 -24.16 -8.80 16.06
CA SER A 57 -24.94 -7.58 15.85
C SER A 57 -25.62 -7.20 17.17
N GLY A 58 -24.99 -6.34 17.96
CA GLY A 58 -25.47 -5.99 19.30
C GLY A 58 -25.45 -7.18 20.26
N LYS A 59 -26.64 -7.65 20.68
CA LYS A 59 -26.82 -8.78 21.60
C LYS A 59 -27.27 -10.07 20.90
N ARG A 60 -27.12 -10.16 19.58
CA ARG A 60 -27.53 -11.32 18.78
C ARG A 60 -26.51 -11.67 17.71
N LEU A 61 -26.68 -12.85 17.12
CA LEU A 61 -26.00 -13.24 15.89
C LEU A 61 -26.91 -12.97 14.69
N GLU A 62 -26.30 -12.57 13.58
CA GLU A 62 -26.95 -12.28 12.32
C GLU A 62 -26.02 -12.68 11.18
N GLY A 63 -26.55 -13.17 10.07
CA GLY A 63 -25.74 -13.55 8.91
C GLY A 63 -24.97 -12.36 8.30
N VAL A 64 -23.95 -12.67 7.53
CA VAL A 64 -23.12 -11.70 6.83
C VAL A 64 -23.81 -11.19 5.56
N LYS A 65 -23.35 -10.04 5.05
CA LYS A 65 -23.74 -9.56 3.71
C LYS A 65 -22.96 -10.30 2.63
N GLY A 66 -23.54 -10.33 1.44
CA GLY A 66 -22.95 -10.92 0.25
C GLY A 66 -21.79 -10.09 -0.34
N HIS A 67 -21.45 -10.40 -1.58
CA HIS A 67 -20.55 -9.60 -2.41
C HIS A 67 -21.07 -9.49 -3.85
N SER A 68 -20.60 -8.48 -4.56
CA SER A 68 -20.93 -8.28 -5.98
C SER A 68 -19.67 -8.17 -6.83
N VAL A 69 -19.72 -8.79 -8.01
CA VAL A 69 -18.64 -8.74 -9.01
C VAL A 69 -18.39 -7.30 -9.47
N ILE A 70 -17.11 -6.93 -9.62
CA ILE A 70 -16.65 -5.62 -10.13
C ILE A 70 -16.27 -5.69 -11.60
N ASN A 71 -15.48 -6.68 -12.02
CA ASN A 71 -15.05 -6.88 -13.40
C ASN A 71 -15.69 -8.14 -13.99
N VAL A 72 -16.05 -8.07 -15.27
CA VAL A 72 -16.62 -9.19 -16.02
C VAL A 72 -15.49 -10.07 -16.54
N ASP A 73 -14.44 -9.46 -17.08
CA ASP A 73 -13.26 -10.16 -17.60
C ASP A 73 -12.18 -10.25 -16.52
N GLU A 74 -11.37 -11.31 -16.55
CA GLU A 74 -10.22 -11.45 -15.63
C GLU A 74 -9.28 -10.23 -15.73
N ILE A 75 -8.69 -9.83 -14.60
CA ILE A 75 -7.84 -8.62 -14.45
C ILE A 75 -6.80 -8.42 -15.56
N SER A 76 -6.29 -9.48 -16.18
CA SER A 76 -5.25 -9.37 -17.21
C SER A 76 -5.76 -9.14 -18.64
N GLY A 77 -7.07 -9.26 -18.90
CA GLY A 77 -7.65 -9.20 -20.26
C GLY A 77 -7.19 -10.31 -21.23
N ASP A 78 -6.07 -10.97 -20.97
CA ASP A 78 -5.40 -12.00 -21.78
C ASP A 78 -5.14 -13.31 -20.99
N SER A 79 -5.79 -13.50 -19.84
CA SER A 79 -5.69 -14.69 -18.94
C SER A 79 -4.27 -15.11 -18.47
N SER A 80 -3.21 -14.45 -18.93
CA SER A 80 -1.81 -14.84 -18.70
C SER A 80 -1.31 -14.49 -17.30
N TYR A 81 -2.00 -13.57 -16.61
CA TYR A 81 -1.67 -13.13 -15.26
C TYR A 81 -2.93 -13.11 -14.38
N PRO A 82 -3.55 -14.28 -14.10
CA PRO A 82 -4.85 -14.33 -13.47
C PRO A 82 -4.79 -14.20 -11.95
N LEU A 83 -3.61 -14.33 -11.30
CA LEU A 83 -3.48 -14.51 -9.85
C LEU A 83 -3.22 -13.19 -9.10
N PRO A 84 -4.22 -12.50 -8.51
CA PRO A 84 -3.99 -11.29 -7.75
C PRO A 84 -3.28 -11.61 -6.43
N ARG A 85 -2.30 -10.79 -6.04
CA ARG A 85 -1.54 -10.98 -4.79
C ARG A 85 -1.48 -9.75 -3.91
N ASN A 86 -1.73 -8.56 -4.46
CA ASN A 86 -1.87 -7.34 -3.68
C ASN A 86 -2.72 -6.31 -4.43
N GLY A 87 -3.45 -5.46 -3.71
CA GLY A 87 -4.29 -4.41 -4.27
C GLY A 87 -4.17 -3.10 -3.52
N PHE A 88 -4.43 -2.00 -4.22
CA PHE A 88 -4.31 -0.65 -3.67
C PHE A 88 -5.25 0.31 -4.38
N ASN A 89 -5.89 1.19 -3.63
CA ASN A 89 -6.62 2.32 -4.21
C ASN A 89 -5.72 3.56 -4.29
N PHE A 90 -5.31 3.91 -5.51
CA PHE A 90 -4.70 5.20 -5.78
C PHE A 90 -5.79 6.26 -5.94
N SER A 91 -5.91 7.12 -4.95
CA SER A 91 -6.81 8.27 -4.96
C SER A 91 -6.02 9.54 -4.64
N LYS A 92 -6.33 10.62 -5.35
CA LYS A 92 -5.81 11.97 -5.09
C LYS A 92 -6.84 13.01 -5.48
N ASP A 93 -6.71 14.20 -4.89
CA ASP A 93 -7.61 15.34 -5.14
C ASP A 93 -6.95 16.46 -5.97
N ASP A 94 -5.62 16.42 -6.13
CA ASP A 94 -4.79 17.50 -6.65
C ASP A 94 -3.67 16.90 -7.53
N PRO A 95 -3.43 17.39 -8.76
CA PRO A 95 -4.07 18.54 -9.44
C PRO A 95 -5.51 18.32 -9.90
N VAL A 96 -5.94 17.06 -9.97
CA VAL A 96 -7.30 16.66 -10.33
C VAL A 96 -7.71 15.46 -9.50
N ILE A 97 -9.01 15.32 -9.28
CA ILE A 97 -9.58 14.13 -8.66
C ILE A 97 -9.36 12.94 -9.60
N GLU A 98 -8.62 11.96 -9.11
CA GLU A 98 -8.24 10.77 -9.87
C GLU A 98 -8.36 9.54 -8.95
N ASN A 99 -8.89 8.44 -9.47
CA ASN A 99 -9.19 7.24 -8.71
C ASN A 99 -8.90 5.99 -9.56
N HIS A 100 -7.93 5.18 -9.11
CA HIS A 100 -7.49 3.98 -9.80
C HIS A 100 -7.40 2.83 -8.80
N ILE A 101 -8.00 1.70 -9.14
CA ILE A 101 -7.75 0.46 -8.44
C ILE A 101 -6.54 -0.20 -9.10
N LEU A 102 -5.47 -0.37 -8.34
CA LEU A 102 -4.23 -1.02 -8.77
C LEU A 102 -4.17 -2.44 -8.24
N ILE A 103 -3.78 -3.39 -9.08
CA ILE A 103 -3.59 -4.79 -8.69
C ILE A 103 -2.24 -5.29 -9.19
N ASN A 104 -1.47 -5.91 -8.28
CA ASN A 104 -0.34 -6.75 -8.67
C ASN A 104 -0.82 -8.18 -8.89
N SER A 105 -0.72 -8.66 -10.12
CA SER A 105 -1.17 -9.99 -10.53
C SER A 105 -0.03 -10.82 -11.10
N TYR A 106 0.03 -12.10 -10.72
CA TYR A 106 1.02 -13.07 -11.13
C TYR A 106 0.51 -13.95 -12.27
N ASN A 107 1.46 -14.49 -13.04
CA ASN A 107 1.19 -15.61 -13.92
C ASN A 107 0.88 -16.88 -13.12
N GLU A 108 0.29 -17.88 -13.75
CA GLU A 108 -0.09 -19.14 -13.09
C GLU A 108 1.09 -19.84 -12.39
N ALA A 109 2.30 -19.70 -12.93
CA ALA A 109 3.52 -20.28 -12.36
C ALA A 109 4.13 -19.45 -11.20
N GLU A 110 3.55 -18.29 -10.88
CA GLU A 110 4.04 -17.34 -9.87
C GLU A 110 5.50 -16.88 -10.05
N THR A 111 6.01 -16.91 -11.27
CA THR A 111 7.41 -16.53 -11.58
C THR A 111 7.56 -15.08 -12.04
N ALA A 112 6.46 -14.46 -12.47
CA ALA A 112 6.44 -13.10 -12.99
C ALA A 112 5.13 -12.40 -12.60
N SER A 113 5.19 -11.09 -12.42
CA SER A 113 4.01 -10.30 -12.10
C SER A 113 3.94 -8.99 -12.89
N LYS A 114 2.71 -8.49 -13.00
CA LYS A 114 2.36 -7.23 -13.66
C LYS A 114 1.48 -6.39 -12.73
N ILE A 115 1.41 -5.10 -12.99
CA ILE A 115 0.50 -4.17 -12.34
C ILE A 115 -0.56 -3.76 -13.35
N TYR A 116 -1.83 -3.97 -13.01
CA TYR A 116 -2.99 -3.53 -13.80
C TYR A 116 -3.73 -2.42 -13.08
N GLN A 117 -4.49 -1.65 -13.84
CA GLN A 117 -5.33 -0.58 -13.31
C GLN A 117 -6.77 -0.69 -13.79
N ASN A 118 -7.71 -0.29 -12.95
CA ASN A 118 -9.10 -0.03 -13.31
C ASN A 118 -9.39 1.45 -13.06
N LYS A 119 -9.90 2.14 -14.08
CA LYS A 119 -10.19 3.59 -14.07
C LYS A 119 -11.67 3.92 -13.88
N VAL A 120 -12.51 2.91 -13.70
CA VAL A 120 -13.94 3.13 -13.53
C VAL A 120 -14.19 3.77 -12.16
N ILE A 121 -15.02 4.81 -12.15
CA ILE A 121 -15.34 5.57 -10.95
C ILE A 121 -15.97 4.64 -9.91
N VAL A 122 -15.32 4.52 -8.76
CA VAL A 122 -15.81 3.80 -7.59
C VAL A 122 -17.12 4.44 -7.10
N PRO A 123 -18.16 3.65 -6.74
CA PRO A 123 -18.16 2.20 -6.57
C PRO A 123 -18.77 1.43 -7.75
N ASN A 124 -18.73 1.97 -8.98
CA ASN A 124 -19.30 1.30 -10.13
C ASN A 124 -18.42 0.11 -10.58
N SER A 125 -19.06 -0.91 -11.15
CA SER A 125 -18.37 -2.05 -11.76
C SER A 125 -17.73 -1.66 -13.09
N GLY A 126 -16.58 -2.27 -13.40
CA GLY A 126 -15.81 -2.02 -14.61
C GLY A 126 -14.61 -2.95 -14.71
N ASP A 127 -14.13 -3.18 -15.93
CA ASP A 127 -12.96 -4.03 -16.18
C ASP A 127 -11.64 -3.30 -16.00
N PHE A 128 -10.58 -4.07 -15.80
CA PHE A 128 -9.21 -3.58 -15.82
C PHE A 128 -8.76 -3.28 -17.25
N GLU A 129 -7.83 -2.34 -17.41
CA GLU A 129 -7.23 -2.10 -18.72
C GLU A 129 -6.48 -3.34 -19.21
N SER A 130 -6.66 -3.68 -20.49
CA SER A 130 -6.01 -4.84 -21.13
C SER A 130 -4.49 -4.69 -21.29
N THR A 131 -3.97 -3.47 -21.17
CA THR A 131 -2.54 -3.19 -21.17
C THR A 131 -2.07 -3.01 -19.73
N GLU A 132 -0.98 -3.68 -19.36
CA GLU A 132 -0.41 -3.47 -18.04
C GLU A 132 0.10 -2.04 -17.83
N LEU A 133 -0.04 -1.53 -16.61
CA LEU A 133 0.57 -0.29 -16.18
C LEU A 133 2.08 -0.47 -15.95
N HIS A 134 2.51 -1.68 -15.58
CA HIS A 134 3.93 -2.00 -15.39
C HIS A 134 4.19 -3.52 -15.39
N THR A 135 5.30 -3.94 -15.99
CA THR A 135 5.81 -5.32 -15.89
C THR A 135 6.95 -5.34 -14.88
N SER A 136 6.78 -6.09 -13.79
CA SER A 136 7.80 -6.17 -12.73
C SER A 136 9.06 -6.89 -13.19
N ALA A 137 10.20 -6.51 -12.62
CA ALA A 137 11.47 -7.17 -12.86
C ALA A 137 11.43 -8.66 -12.49
N SER A 138 12.20 -9.48 -13.21
CA SER A 138 12.29 -10.92 -12.95
C SER A 138 12.74 -11.21 -11.51
N ASN A 139 12.09 -12.19 -10.86
CA ASN A 139 12.32 -12.57 -9.46
C ASN A 139 12.05 -11.43 -8.46
N ALA A 140 11.18 -10.48 -8.81
CA ALA A 140 10.60 -9.56 -7.85
C ALA A 140 9.69 -10.31 -6.87
N THR A 141 9.63 -9.81 -5.63
CA THR A 141 8.61 -10.26 -4.66
C THR A 141 7.27 -9.58 -4.97
N ILE A 142 6.22 -9.88 -4.20
CA ILE A 142 4.93 -9.19 -4.31
C ILE A 142 5.15 -7.68 -4.21
N THR A 143 4.55 -6.94 -5.15
CA THR A 143 4.65 -5.48 -5.18
C THR A 143 3.79 -4.90 -4.07
N ARG A 144 4.41 -4.10 -3.20
CA ARG A 144 3.75 -3.43 -2.08
C ARG A 144 3.64 -1.95 -2.35
N PHE A 145 2.42 -1.45 -2.34
CA PHE A 145 2.08 -0.06 -2.63
C PHE A 145 2.02 0.76 -1.34
N SER A 146 2.34 2.04 -1.46
CA SER A 146 2.02 3.04 -0.45
C SER A 146 1.66 4.35 -1.12
N GLN A 147 0.87 5.17 -0.43
CA GLN A 147 0.80 6.59 -0.76
C GLN A 147 2.21 7.20 -0.72
N SER A 148 2.39 8.28 -1.48
CA SER A 148 3.64 9.04 -1.56
C SER A 148 3.30 10.53 -1.61
N PRO A 149 4.21 11.43 -1.18
CA PRO A 149 3.95 12.86 -1.20
C PRO A 149 3.50 13.40 -2.57
N ASN A 150 2.80 14.53 -2.58
CA ASN A 150 2.28 15.19 -3.80
C ASN A 150 1.31 14.33 -4.65
N GLY A 151 0.49 13.51 -4.00
CA GLY A 151 -0.54 12.72 -4.69
C GLY A 151 0.04 11.64 -5.61
N ASN A 152 1.18 11.07 -5.24
CA ASN A 152 1.82 9.98 -5.96
C ASN A 152 1.58 8.65 -5.26
N VAL A 153 1.76 7.55 -5.98
CA VAL A 153 1.88 6.21 -5.39
C VAL A 153 3.30 5.69 -5.57
N ALA A 154 3.88 5.17 -4.50
CA ALA A 154 5.15 4.46 -4.53
C ALA A 154 4.90 2.96 -4.40
N ALA A 155 5.80 2.16 -4.97
CA ALA A 155 5.73 0.71 -4.88
C ALA A 155 7.12 0.10 -4.73
N GLY A 156 7.24 -0.94 -3.90
CA GLY A 156 8.48 -1.70 -3.71
C GLY A 156 8.25 -3.20 -3.85
N ASN A 157 9.22 -3.90 -4.46
CA ASN A 157 9.11 -5.35 -4.73
C ASN A 157 10.43 -6.11 -4.52
N SER A 158 11.33 -5.61 -3.68
CA SER A 158 12.71 -6.11 -3.43
C SER A 158 13.66 -6.07 -4.64
N LYS A 159 13.13 -5.80 -5.84
CA LYS A 159 13.87 -5.66 -7.10
C LYS A 159 13.70 -4.30 -7.75
N GLU A 160 12.78 -3.47 -7.29
CA GLU A 160 12.46 -2.17 -7.87
C GLU A 160 11.88 -1.28 -6.76
N ALA A 161 12.18 0.00 -6.87
CA ALA A 161 11.53 1.08 -6.13
C ALA A 161 10.88 1.96 -7.18
N LEU A 162 9.56 1.91 -7.26
CA LEU A 162 8.77 2.49 -8.33
C LEU A 162 7.94 3.64 -7.79
N ILE A 163 7.61 4.57 -8.67
CA ILE A 163 6.70 5.66 -8.41
C ILE A 163 5.83 5.91 -9.64
N TRP A 164 4.61 6.36 -9.40
CA TRP A 164 3.67 6.77 -10.43
C TRP A 164 2.83 7.93 -9.91
N GLY A 165 2.72 8.99 -10.72
CA GLY A 165 1.94 10.18 -10.38
C GLY A 165 0.49 10.14 -10.84
N GLY A 166 0.01 9.05 -11.43
CA GLY A 166 -1.29 8.99 -12.07
C GLY A 166 -1.27 9.47 -13.53
N ASP A 167 -2.47 9.67 -14.07
CA ASP A 167 -2.69 10.25 -15.38
C ASP A 167 -2.32 11.75 -15.44
N GLU A 168 -2.44 12.48 -14.33
CA GLU A 168 -2.13 13.92 -14.24
C GLU A 168 -1.42 14.33 -12.94
N MET A 169 -0.18 14.80 -13.01
CA MET A 169 0.60 15.31 -11.89
C MET A 169 1.03 16.77 -12.09
N LYS A 170 1.42 17.43 -11.01
CA LYS A 170 1.89 18.82 -11.03
C LYS A 170 3.18 18.96 -11.85
N ILE A 171 3.27 20.05 -12.60
CA ILE A 171 4.52 20.48 -13.21
C ILE A 171 5.40 21.18 -12.16
N ALA A 172 6.71 21.18 -12.38
CA ALA A 172 7.66 21.90 -11.54
C ALA A 172 7.89 23.35 -12.01
N GLY A 173 7.68 23.64 -13.29
CA GLY A 173 7.81 25.00 -13.83
C GLY A 173 7.14 25.16 -15.20
N PHE A 174 6.73 26.40 -15.52
CA PHE A 174 6.12 26.75 -16.80
C PHE A 174 6.66 28.10 -17.31
N PHE A 175 7.40 28.08 -18.40
CA PHE A 175 8.14 29.24 -18.88
C PHE A 175 7.72 29.63 -20.29
N ILE A 176 7.33 30.88 -20.49
CA ILE A 176 6.99 31.40 -21.82
C ILE A 176 8.21 32.06 -22.43
N TYR A 177 8.56 31.65 -23.65
CA TYR A 177 9.63 32.30 -24.39
C TYR A 177 9.10 33.51 -25.16
N VAL A 178 9.64 34.69 -24.86
CA VAL A 178 9.44 35.90 -25.63
C VAL A 178 10.79 36.31 -26.25
N PRO A 179 10.89 36.46 -27.58
CA PRO A 179 12.16 36.83 -28.22
C PRO A 179 12.78 38.09 -27.58
N GLY A 180 14.03 37.98 -27.13
CA GLY A 180 14.77 39.09 -26.53
C GLY A 180 14.48 39.35 -25.04
N GLN A 181 13.70 38.50 -24.37
CA GLN A 181 13.47 38.55 -22.93
C GLN A 181 13.87 37.23 -22.26
N THR A 182 14.32 37.30 -21.01
CA THR A 182 14.47 36.11 -20.16
C THR A 182 13.09 35.50 -19.95
N PRO A 183 12.91 34.18 -20.13
CA PRO A 183 11.63 33.53 -19.90
C PRO A 183 11.13 33.79 -18.48
N ALA A 184 9.91 34.33 -18.37
CA ALA A 184 9.27 34.49 -17.08
C ALA A 184 8.66 33.16 -16.64
N ASP A 185 8.79 32.84 -15.36
CA ASP A 185 8.08 31.73 -14.76
C ASP A 185 6.62 32.11 -14.53
N ASN A 186 5.71 31.38 -15.17
CA ASN A 186 4.28 31.56 -15.10
C ASN A 186 3.61 30.36 -14.40
N TRP A 187 4.38 29.50 -13.70
CA TRP A 187 3.88 28.28 -13.06
C TRP A 187 2.66 28.52 -12.16
N GLN A 188 2.69 29.56 -11.32
CA GLN A 188 1.61 29.87 -10.37
C GLN A 188 0.27 30.12 -11.08
N GLN A 189 0.31 30.66 -12.30
CA GLN A 189 -0.90 30.99 -13.08
C GLN A 189 -1.54 29.77 -13.74
N VAL A 190 -0.81 28.67 -13.83
CA VAL A 190 -1.27 27.40 -14.43
C VAL A 190 -1.30 26.26 -13.42
N LEU A 191 -0.95 26.50 -12.16
CA LEU A 191 -0.94 25.52 -11.09
C LEU A 191 -2.34 25.31 -10.52
N ASP A 192 -2.99 26.40 -10.11
CA ASP A 192 -4.29 26.34 -9.47
C ASP A 192 -5.31 26.07 -10.57
N ASN A 193 -5.99 24.92 -10.53
CA ASN A 193 -7.05 24.54 -11.47
C ASN A 193 -8.28 25.47 -11.32
N ASN A 194 -8.08 26.74 -11.61
CA ASN A 194 -9.00 27.85 -11.39
C ASN A 194 -9.05 28.67 -12.67
N SER A 195 -10.20 28.67 -13.32
CA SER A 195 -10.36 29.34 -14.61
C SER A 195 -10.27 30.88 -14.55
N ASP A 196 -10.26 31.48 -13.36
CA ASP A 196 -10.12 32.93 -13.16
C ASP A 196 -8.65 33.38 -13.14
N THR A 197 -7.73 32.47 -12.81
CA THR A 197 -6.29 32.67 -12.95
C THR A 197 -5.86 32.07 -14.28
N TYR A 198 -5.14 32.83 -15.12
CA TYR A 198 -4.72 32.34 -16.43
C TYR A 198 -3.43 32.99 -16.90
N VAL A 199 -2.79 32.30 -17.84
CA VAL A 199 -1.64 32.79 -18.58
C VAL A 199 -2.03 33.06 -20.03
N GLY A 200 -1.61 34.23 -20.55
CA GLY A 200 -1.80 34.60 -21.95
C GLY A 200 -0.70 34.00 -22.83
N LEU A 201 -1.08 33.34 -23.92
CA LEU A 201 -0.18 32.77 -24.92
C LEU A 201 -0.26 33.50 -26.27
N GLY A 202 -0.87 34.68 -26.32
CA GLY A 202 -0.99 35.46 -27.55
C GLY A 202 0.37 35.81 -28.17
N GLY A 203 0.57 35.45 -29.44
CA GLY A 203 1.82 35.69 -30.15
C GLY A 203 2.97 34.75 -29.78
N VAL A 204 2.77 33.84 -28.84
CA VAL A 204 3.79 32.87 -28.41
C VAL A 204 4.03 31.85 -29.53
N THR A 205 5.30 31.58 -29.81
CA THR A 205 5.74 30.49 -30.70
C THR A 205 6.40 29.35 -29.94
N ARG A 206 6.72 29.56 -28.66
CA ARG A 206 7.40 28.58 -27.82
C ARG A 206 7.16 28.78 -26.33
N PHE A 207 7.01 27.67 -25.60
CA PHE A 207 7.10 27.65 -24.14
C PHE A 207 7.83 26.38 -23.68
N TYR A 208 8.19 26.33 -22.40
CA TYR A 208 8.84 25.19 -21.75
C TYR A 208 8.04 24.72 -20.55
N ILE A 209 8.08 23.41 -20.33
CA ILE A 209 7.59 22.77 -19.11
C ILE A 209 8.75 22.06 -18.45
N VAL A 210 8.87 22.22 -17.14
CA VAL A 210 9.81 21.47 -16.30
C VAL A 210 9.03 20.53 -15.41
N ALA A 211 9.48 19.27 -15.33
CA ALA A 211 8.90 18.26 -14.46
C ALA A 211 9.96 17.65 -13.55
N ASN A 212 9.55 17.23 -12.35
CA ASN A 212 10.43 16.54 -11.39
C ASN A 212 10.79 15.12 -11.83
N ARG A 213 10.07 14.57 -12.81
CA ARG A 213 10.32 13.27 -13.42
C ARG A 213 10.25 13.38 -14.91
N ARG A 214 10.78 12.37 -15.60
CA ARG A 214 10.59 12.26 -17.04
C ARG A 214 9.11 11.98 -17.30
N ILE A 215 8.52 12.74 -18.22
CA ILE A 215 7.11 12.65 -18.57
C ILE A 215 6.94 12.22 -20.02
N ASN A 216 5.72 11.79 -20.36
CA ASN A 216 5.35 11.45 -21.74
C ASN A 216 4.06 12.08 -22.22
N LYS A 217 3.48 12.96 -21.40
CA LYS A 217 2.31 13.74 -21.77
C LYS A 217 2.21 15.01 -20.94
N ILE A 218 1.55 16.00 -21.51
CA ILE A 218 0.98 17.16 -20.81
C ILE A 218 -0.50 17.25 -21.14
N LYS A 219 -1.29 17.79 -20.22
CA LYS A 219 -2.66 18.21 -20.50
C LYS A 219 -2.76 19.71 -20.34
N ALA A 220 -3.20 20.37 -21.40
CA ALA A 220 -3.39 21.81 -21.43
C ALA A 220 -4.87 22.12 -21.29
N TYR A 221 -5.22 22.89 -20.26
CA TYR A 221 -6.58 23.33 -19.99
C TYR A 221 -6.78 24.74 -20.57
N VAL A 222 -7.58 24.81 -21.63
CA VAL A 222 -7.74 25.99 -22.47
C VAL A 222 -8.88 26.86 -21.93
N LYS A 223 -8.57 28.11 -21.58
CA LYS A 223 -9.58 29.13 -21.20
C LYS A 223 -10.13 29.82 -22.44
N THR A 224 -9.25 30.17 -23.37
CA THR A 224 -9.60 30.80 -24.64
C THR A 224 -8.83 30.12 -25.75
N ALA A 225 -9.58 29.50 -26.66
CA ALA A 225 -9.05 28.67 -27.73
C ALA A 225 -8.20 29.48 -28.71
N ASN A 226 -7.13 28.85 -29.17
CA ASN A 226 -6.40 29.36 -30.32
C ASN A 226 -7.27 29.24 -31.58
N THR A 227 -7.13 30.21 -32.48
CA THR A 227 -7.83 30.24 -33.78
C THR A 227 -6.87 30.20 -34.97
N THR A 228 -5.55 30.23 -34.73
CA THR A 228 -4.52 30.22 -35.76
C THR A 228 -4.08 28.79 -36.08
N ALA A 229 -4.16 28.38 -37.35
CA ALA A 229 -3.63 27.10 -37.81
C ALA A 229 -2.10 27.01 -37.59
N ALA A 230 -1.66 25.93 -36.96
CA ALA A 230 -0.25 25.67 -36.66
C ALA A 230 -0.06 24.17 -36.38
N THR A 231 1.18 23.74 -36.22
CA THR A 231 1.52 22.41 -35.70
C THR A 231 2.34 22.57 -34.44
N VAL A 232 2.07 21.75 -33.43
CA VAL A 232 2.92 21.67 -32.24
C VAL A 232 4.08 20.70 -32.48
N GLY A 233 5.29 21.12 -32.13
CA GLY A 233 6.47 20.28 -32.00
C GLY A 233 6.85 20.16 -30.54
N VAL A 234 7.27 18.96 -30.11
CA VAL A 234 7.73 18.71 -28.74
C VAL A 234 9.17 18.21 -28.80
N SER A 235 10.04 18.80 -27.98
CA SER A 235 11.43 18.41 -27.81
C SER A 235 11.74 18.21 -26.34
N ALA A 236 12.58 17.22 -26.02
CA ALA A 236 13.09 16.99 -24.67
C ALA A 236 14.57 17.33 -24.61
N TYR A 237 15.06 17.82 -23.48
CA TYR A 237 16.50 18.01 -23.28
C TYR A 237 17.20 16.66 -23.11
N ARG A 238 18.18 16.36 -23.98
CA ARG A 238 18.81 15.03 -24.06
C ARG A 238 20.32 15.04 -23.89
N LEU A 239 20.81 13.94 -23.30
CA LEU A 239 22.23 13.68 -23.11
C LEU A 239 22.97 13.57 -24.45
N SER A 240 22.44 12.83 -25.41
CA SER A 240 23.14 12.58 -26.69
C SER A 240 23.38 13.84 -27.51
N SER A 241 22.44 14.78 -27.51
CA SER A 241 22.50 16.03 -28.27
C SER A 241 23.03 17.22 -27.49
N GLN A 242 23.09 17.13 -26.16
CA GLN A 242 23.42 18.26 -25.28
C GLN A 242 22.51 19.47 -25.55
N GLY A 243 21.21 19.20 -25.66
CA GLY A 243 20.22 20.19 -26.10
C GLY A 243 18.83 19.60 -26.31
N PHE A 244 17.88 20.45 -26.67
CA PHE A 244 16.52 20.04 -27.02
C PHE A 244 16.51 19.26 -28.34
N THR A 245 16.00 18.03 -28.27
CA THR A 245 15.82 17.15 -29.43
C THR A 245 14.38 16.67 -29.50
N ALA A 246 13.82 16.61 -30.70
CA ALA A 246 12.45 16.17 -30.94
C ALA A 246 12.14 14.81 -30.27
N VAL A 247 10.96 14.72 -29.68
CA VAL A 247 10.43 13.47 -29.10
C VAL A 247 9.90 12.56 -30.20
N ALA A 248 9.82 11.26 -29.92
CA ALA A 248 9.24 10.29 -30.84
C ALA A 248 7.71 10.25 -30.67
N SER A 249 6.99 10.01 -31.78
CA SER A 249 5.54 9.78 -31.77
C SER A 249 4.71 10.87 -31.07
N ALA A 250 5.11 12.15 -31.23
CA ALA A 250 4.34 13.27 -30.69
C ALA A 250 2.93 13.31 -31.30
N SER A 251 1.90 13.43 -30.45
CA SER A 251 0.50 13.52 -30.83
C SER A 251 -0.14 14.69 -30.11
N ASP A 252 -0.89 15.52 -30.84
CA ASP A 252 -1.57 16.71 -30.33
C ASP A 252 -3.07 16.48 -30.17
N GLY A 253 -3.49 16.05 -28.99
CA GLY A 253 -4.90 15.93 -28.63
C GLY A 253 -5.59 17.25 -28.27
N THR A 254 -4.89 18.39 -28.36
CA THR A 254 -5.49 19.73 -28.24
C THR A 254 -5.93 20.30 -29.59
N SER A 255 -5.54 19.64 -30.69
CA SER A 255 -5.79 20.10 -32.05
C SER A 255 -7.20 19.78 -32.53
N SER A 256 -7.86 20.76 -33.15
CA SER A 256 -9.10 20.56 -33.91
C SER A 256 -9.00 21.31 -35.24
N GLY A 257 -9.25 20.62 -36.35
CA GLY A 257 -9.12 21.22 -37.69
C GLY A 257 -7.71 21.73 -38.05
N GLY A 258 -6.65 21.18 -37.43
CA GLY A 258 -5.27 21.63 -37.63
C GLY A 258 -4.89 22.90 -36.84
N ILE A 259 -5.67 23.23 -35.82
CA ILE A 259 -5.42 24.36 -34.91
C ILE A 259 -5.07 23.78 -33.54
N PRO A 260 -3.82 23.89 -33.05
CA PRO A 260 -3.43 23.40 -31.73
C PRO A 260 -4.02 24.31 -30.64
N LEU A 261 -4.23 23.78 -29.43
CA LEU A 261 -4.95 24.48 -28.34
C LEU A 261 -6.33 25.00 -28.76
N ALA A 262 -7.00 24.34 -29.71
CA ALA A 262 -8.38 24.63 -30.09
C ALA A 262 -9.37 24.16 -29.01
N SER A 263 -8.97 23.19 -28.20
CA SER A 263 -9.71 22.70 -27.04
C SER A 263 -8.76 22.19 -25.95
N THR A 264 -9.25 22.09 -24.72
CA THR A 264 -8.57 21.34 -23.65
C THR A 264 -8.29 19.93 -24.12
N GLY A 265 -7.07 19.45 -23.90
CA GLY A 265 -6.65 18.14 -24.38
C GLY A 265 -5.23 17.79 -23.98
N THR A 266 -4.78 16.62 -24.42
CA THR A 266 -3.48 16.05 -24.06
C THR A 266 -2.52 16.06 -25.24
N VAL A 267 -1.32 16.61 -25.07
CA VAL A 267 -0.19 16.40 -25.99
C VAL A 267 0.66 15.27 -25.42
N SER A 268 0.88 14.20 -26.18
CA SER A 268 1.58 12.98 -25.73
C SER A 268 2.70 12.56 -26.67
N TRP A 269 3.66 11.78 -26.18
CA TRP A 269 4.79 11.28 -26.95
C TRP A 269 5.35 9.97 -26.38
N THR A 270 6.29 9.35 -27.08
CA THR A 270 7.06 8.23 -26.56
C THR A 270 8.26 8.75 -25.75
N PHE A 271 8.32 8.30 -24.50
CA PHE A 271 9.39 8.59 -23.56
C PHE A 271 10.76 8.05 -24.02
N SER A 272 11.86 8.73 -23.62
CA SER A 272 13.23 8.28 -23.85
C SER A 272 14.06 8.24 -22.56
N THR A 273 14.80 7.16 -22.33
CA THR A 273 15.79 7.05 -21.25
C THR A 273 16.98 8.02 -21.41
N ASP A 274 17.07 8.72 -22.54
CA ASP A 274 18.10 9.72 -22.83
C ASP A 274 17.75 11.14 -22.34
N ASP A 275 16.51 11.37 -21.91
CA ASP A 275 16.07 12.66 -21.35
C ASP A 275 16.85 12.96 -20.05
N ARG A 276 17.25 14.21 -19.83
CA ARG A 276 18.08 14.65 -18.69
C ARG A 276 17.54 15.90 -18.02
N THR A 277 17.91 16.08 -16.75
CA THR A 277 17.62 17.31 -16.01
C THR A 277 18.52 18.45 -16.49
N THR A 278 17.93 19.64 -16.68
CA THR A 278 18.64 20.88 -17.07
C THR A 278 17.93 22.09 -16.45
N PHE A 279 18.61 23.23 -16.43
CA PHE A 279 17.96 24.52 -16.24
C PHE A 279 17.46 25.03 -17.59
N VAL A 280 16.31 25.69 -17.61
CA VAL A 280 15.75 26.30 -18.83
C VAL A 280 16.17 27.76 -18.86
N ASP A 281 16.93 28.19 -19.87
CA ASP A 281 17.25 29.61 -20.14
C ASP A 281 17.61 30.44 -18.87
N ASP A 282 18.50 29.91 -18.01
CA ASP A 282 18.98 30.52 -16.75
C ASP A 282 17.96 30.64 -15.60
N THR A 283 16.89 29.85 -15.60
CA THR A 283 15.97 29.74 -14.46
C THR A 283 16.59 28.97 -13.29
N ASP A 284 16.14 29.22 -12.06
CA ASP A 284 16.62 28.52 -10.86
C ASP A 284 15.99 27.12 -10.64
N ILE A 285 15.19 26.62 -11.59
CA ILE A 285 14.52 25.32 -11.49
C ILE A 285 15.29 24.27 -12.29
N LEU A 286 15.83 23.26 -11.59
CA LEU A 286 16.46 22.10 -12.19
C LEU A 286 15.46 20.95 -12.31
N GLY A 287 15.15 20.54 -13.54
CA GLY A 287 14.28 19.39 -13.75
C GLY A 287 14.32 18.88 -15.19
N TYR A 288 13.45 17.92 -15.51
CA TYR A 288 13.30 17.43 -16.87
C TYR A 288 12.55 18.45 -17.70
N ALA A 289 13.25 19.08 -18.64
CA ALA A 289 12.71 20.16 -19.45
C ALA A 289 12.21 19.66 -20.81
N TYR A 290 11.03 20.15 -21.19
CA TYR A 290 10.37 19.87 -22.47
C TYR A 290 10.00 21.19 -23.15
N GLU A 291 10.44 21.37 -24.40
CA GLU A 291 10.16 22.54 -25.24
C GLU A 291 8.97 22.23 -26.15
N PHE A 292 7.99 23.13 -26.17
CA PHE A 292 6.84 23.11 -27.05
C PHE A 292 6.96 24.25 -28.04
N THR A 293 7.01 23.93 -29.33
CA THR A 293 7.15 24.89 -30.43
C THR A 293 5.92 24.88 -31.32
N TYR A 294 5.55 26.04 -31.86
CA TYR A 294 4.45 26.18 -32.81
C TYR A 294 4.97 26.70 -34.14
N SER A 295 4.52 26.09 -35.24
CA SER A 295 4.92 26.48 -36.61
C SER A 295 4.46 27.88 -37.01
N ALA A 296 3.52 28.47 -36.27
CA ALA A 296 3.06 29.84 -36.39
C ALA A 296 2.71 30.38 -34.99
N ALA A 297 2.74 31.71 -34.83
CA ALA A 297 2.37 32.34 -33.57
C ALA A 297 0.90 32.08 -33.22
N LEU A 298 0.64 31.76 -31.95
CA LEU A 298 -0.71 31.55 -31.44
C LEU A 298 -1.54 32.83 -31.51
N SER A 299 -2.85 32.70 -31.70
CA SER A 299 -3.77 33.84 -31.79
C SER A 299 -3.72 34.72 -30.54
N ALA A 300 -3.90 36.03 -30.69
CA ALA A 300 -3.65 37.03 -29.64
C ALA A 300 -4.41 36.80 -28.32
N GLU A 301 -5.58 36.15 -28.38
CA GLU A 301 -6.44 35.90 -27.21
C GLU A 301 -6.22 34.51 -26.57
N THR A 302 -5.31 33.69 -27.08
CA THR A 302 -5.09 32.32 -26.59
C THR A 302 -4.70 32.34 -25.12
N LYS A 303 -5.40 31.58 -24.27
CA LYS A 303 -5.17 31.53 -22.81
C LYS A 303 -5.28 30.11 -22.27
N LEU A 304 -4.37 29.77 -21.36
CA LEU A 304 -4.44 28.55 -20.54
C LEU A 304 -4.72 28.94 -19.08
N TYR A 305 -5.51 28.13 -18.38
CA TYR A 305 -5.75 28.32 -16.95
C TYR A 305 -5.17 27.21 -16.08
N HIS A 306 -4.80 26.07 -16.68
CA HIS A 306 -4.18 24.97 -15.95
C HIS A 306 -3.33 24.12 -16.88
N ILE A 307 -2.23 23.58 -16.37
CA ILE A 307 -1.39 22.60 -17.08
C ILE A 307 -0.96 21.52 -16.11
N THR A 308 -1.16 20.26 -16.50
CA THR A 308 -0.64 19.09 -15.81
C THR A 308 0.30 18.32 -16.72
N CYS A 309 1.15 17.50 -16.13
CA CYS A 309 1.97 16.52 -16.85
C CYS A 309 1.58 15.11 -16.42
N GLY A 310 2.11 14.07 -17.04
CA GLY A 310 1.76 12.72 -16.62
C GLY A 310 2.67 11.64 -17.16
N GLU A 311 2.43 10.45 -16.65
CA GLU A 311 3.17 9.23 -16.94
C GLU A 311 2.17 8.14 -17.36
N SER A 312 2.55 7.30 -18.32
CA SER A 312 1.70 6.17 -18.73
C SER A 312 1.93 4.89 -17.93
N ALA A 313 2.91 4.86 -17.02
CA ALA A 313 3.38 3.66 -16.33
C ALA A 313 4.19 4.02 -15.07
N PHE A 314 4.29 3.07 -14.13
CA PHE A 314 5.25 3.16 -13.02
C PHE A 314 6.69 3.26 -13.54
N ARG A 315 7.51 4.03 -12.81
CA ARG A 315 8.92 4.26 -13.14
C ARG A 315 9.83 4.13 -11.93
N PRO A 316 11.11 3.78 -12.12
CA PRO A 316 12.07 3.82 -11.03
C PRO A 316 12.16 5.21 -10.38
N ILE A 317 12.24 5.26 -9.06
CA ILE A 317 12.48 6.50 -8.31
C ILE A 317 13.89 7.00 -8.60
N GLU A 318 13.98 8.26 -9.03
CA GLU A 318 15.24 8.96 -9.28
C GLU A 318 15.42 10.07 -8.25
N ASP A 319 16.65 10.28 -7.81
CA ASP A 319 17.01 11.35 -6.88
C ASP A 319 17.21 12.67 -7.64
N ILE A 320 16.40 13.68 -7.34
CA ILE A 320 16.52 15.04 -7.88
C ILE A 320 17.13 15.98 -6.84
N TRP A 321 17.66 17.11 -7.30
CA TRP A 321 18.36 18.05 -6.42
C TRP A 321 17.34 18.70 -5.46
N ASP A 322 17.71 18.81 -4.20
CA ASP A 322 16.91 19.44 -3.14
C ASP A 322 16.76 20.97 -3.27
N GLY A 323 17.50 21.59 -4.20
CA GLY A 323 17.53 23.04 -4.37
C GLY A 323 18.54 23.75 -3.45
N THR A 324 19.26 23.01 -2.60
CA THR A 324 20.27 23.58 -1.70
C THR A 324 21.62 23.65 -2.37
N LEU A 325 22.19 24.85 -2.39
CA LEU A 325 23.53 25.09 -2.87
C LEU A 325 24.58 24.76 -1.81
N ILE A 326 25.76 24.37 -2.27
CA ILE A 326 26.85 23.93 -1.41
C ILE A 326 27.94 25.00 -1.43
N PRO A 327 28.31 25.57 -0.27
CA PRO A 327 29.41 26.52 -0.23
C PRO A 327 30.73 25.82 -0.61
N PRO A 328 31.63 26.52 -1.32
CA PRO A 328 32.92 25.96 -1.68
C PRO A 328 33.77 25.79 -0.43
N ALA A 329 34.46 24.65 -0.33
CA ALA A 329 35.49 24.46 0.67
C ALA A 329 36.77 25.24 0.33
N ARG A 330 37.05 25.46 -0.97
CA ARG A 330 38.18 26.24 -1.46
C ARG A 330 37.82 26.98 -2.75
N VAL A 331 38.31 28.22 -2.90
CA VAL A 331 38.25 28.98 -4.16
C VAL A 331 39.62 29.57 -4.46
N TRP A 332 40.26 29.10 -5.52
CA TRP A 332 41.63 29.45 -5.87
C TRP A 332 41.74 30.05 -7.25
N TYR A 333 42.41 31.19 -7.35
CA TYR A 333 42.80 31.78 -8.63
C TYR A 333 44.24 31.36 -8.94
N THR A 334 44.41 30.52 -9.95
CA THR A 334 45.72 30.04 -10.38
C THR A 334 46.19 30.82 -11.61
N THR A 335 47.46 31.21 -11.62
CA THR A 335 48.16 31.93 -12.68
C THR A 335 49.50 31.24 -12.98
N ALA A 336 50.20 31.66 -14.04
CA ALA A 336 51.57 31.17 -14.31
C ALA A 336 52.56 31.43 -13.16
N SER A 337 52.35 32.51 -12.38
CA SER A 337 53.22 32.91 -11.27
C SER A 337 52.88 32.28 -9.92
N GLY A 338 51.72 31.63 -9.79
CA GLY A 338 51.29 31.04 -8.53
C GLY A 338 49.77 30.95 -8.38
N THR A 339 49.33 30.46 -7.21
CA THR A 339 47.92 30.35 -6.83
C THR A 339 47.64 31.29 -5.66
N THR A 340 46.56 32.06 -5.75
CA THR A 340 46.04 32.91 -4.68
C THR A 340 44.76 32.30 -4.11
N ASP A 341 44.61 32.32 -2.79
CA ASP A 341 43.42 31.85 -2.09
C ASP A 341 42.39 32.96 -1.93
N PHE A 342 41.19 32.74 -2.45
CA PHE A 342 40.04 33.63 -2.38
C PHE A 342 38.82 32.98 -1.71
N THR A 343 39.04 31.91 -0.92
CA THR A 343 37.95 31.16 -0.30
C THR A 343 37.09 32.07 0.57
N THR A 344 37.69 32.90 1.42
CA THR A 344 36.96 33.81 2.32
C THR A 344 36.18 34.86 1.54
N GLU A 345 36.77 35.38 0.47
CA GLU A 345 36.21 36.44 -0.36
C GLU A 345 35.04 35.97 -1.22
N CYS A 346 34.93 34.67 -1.49
CA CYS A 346 33.93 34.10 -2.39
C CYS A 346 32.89 33.20 -1.70
N GLN A 347 32.96 33.02 -0.38
CA GLN A 347 32.08 32.11 0.37
C GLN A 347 30.82 32.80 0.91
N GLU A 348 30.83 34.12 1.07
CA GLU A 348 29.68 34.90 1.54
C GLU A 348 29.18 35.81 0.41
N ASP A 349 27.87 35.96 0.25
CA ASP A 349 27.24 36.80 -0.78
C ASP A 349 27.40 38.30 -0.43
N LEU A 350 28.65 38.77 -0.44
CA LEU A 350 29.07 40.09 0.04
C LEU A 350 29.93 40.81 -1.01
N TYR A 351 29.31 41.70 -1.79
CA TYR A 351 29.97 42.43 -2.89
C TYR A 351 31.18 43.31 -2.51
N LEU A 352 31.42 43.53 -1.20
CA LEU A 352 32.55 44.30 -0.68
C LEU A 352 33.85 43.49 -0.59
N SER A 353 33.77 42.16 -0.64
CA SER A 353 34.90 41.23 -0.65
C SER A 353 34.91 40.48 -1.98
N TYR A 354 36.03 40.42 -2.71
CA TYR A 354 36.05 39.82 -4.05
C TYR A 354 37.42 39.30 -4.47
N ALA A 355 37.40 38.26 -5.30
CA ALA A 355 38.51 37.82 -6.11
C ALA A 355 38.66 38.74 -7.34
N ASP A 356 39.81 39.40 -7.45
CA ASP A 356 40.13 40.22 -8.62
C ASP A 356 40.68 39.33 -9.76
N LEU A 357 39.92 39.28 -10.86
CA LEU A 357 40.23 38.49 -12.06
C LEU A 357 40.75 39.38 -13.20
N GLU A 358 41.10 40.64 -12.95
CA GLU A 358 41.52 41.60 -13.99
C GLU A 358 42.75 41.17 -14.79
N THR A 359 43.61 40.33 -14.21
CA THR A 359 44.84 39.84 -14.82
C THR A 359 44.67 38.53 -15.60
N TRP A 360 43.42 38.13 -15.90
CA TRP A 360 43.13 36.85 -16.51
C TRP A 360 43.77 36.67 -17.90
N SER A 361 44.71 35.73 -17.98
CA SER A 361 45.29 35.25 -19.24
C SER A 361 44.68 33.90 -19.64
N ALA A 362 44.08 33.82 -20.83
CA ALA A 362 43.43 32.61 -21.33
C ALA A 362 44.31 31.35 -21.30
N ALA A 363 45.62 31.52 -21.53
CA ALA A 363 46.57 30.40 -21.63
C ALA A 363 47.03 29.87 -20.27
N ASN A 364 46.96 30.70 -19.21
CA ASN A 364 47.71 30.46 -17.98
C ASN A 364 46.87 30.54 -16.71
N ASN A 365 45.63 31.05 -16.81
CA ASN A 365 44.83 31.35 -15.63
C ASN A 365 43.59 30.47 -15.55
N SER A 366 43.25 30.08 -14.34
CA SER A 366 42.11 29.21 -14.06
C SER A 366 41.55 29.45 -12.67
N LEU A 367 40.25 29.30 -12.50
CA LEU A 367 39.60 29.25 -11.20
C LEU A 367 39.50 27.77 -10.79
N VAL A 368 40.04 27.41 -9.63
CA VAL A 368 39.96 26.05 -9.08
C VAL A 368 39.13 26.07 -7.81
N ILE A 369 38.05 25.30 -7.79
CA ILE A 369 37.06 25.32 -6.71
C ILE A 369 36.97 23.92 -6.11
N GLY A 370 37.10 23.81 -4.80
CA GLY A 370 37.05 22.56 -4.05
C GLY A 370 35.74 22.42 -3.29
N PHE A 371 35.12 21.24 -3.33
CA PHE A 371 33.90 20.92 -2.59
C PHE A 371 34.02 19.62 -1.79
N THR A 372 33.20 19.49 -0.74
CA THR A 372 33.13 18.29 0.10
C THR A 372 32.46 17.11 -0.59
N GLN A 373 31.65 17.38 -1.62
CA GLN A 373 30.95 16.41 -2.45
C GLN A 373 31.09 16.72 -3.95
N LYS A 374 30.64 15.79 -4.80
CA LYS A 374 30.68 15.97 -6.26
C LYS A 374 29.68 17.06 -6.66
N MET A 375 29.95 17.79 -7.75
CA MET A 375 29.18 18.90 -8.27
C MET A 375 28.78 18.63 -9.72
N ARG A 376 27.57 19.05 -10.06
CA ARG A 376 27.07 19.13 -11.44
C ARG A 376 27.07 20.55 -11.98
N GLY A 377 27.37 21.54 -11.16
CA GLY A 377 27.47 22.92 -11.59
C GLY A 377 27.98 23.82 -10.49
N ILE A 378 28.24 25.07 -10.88
CA ILE A 378 28.79 26.12 -10.03
C ILE A 378 28.05 27.41 -10.36
N ALA A 379 27.45 28.02 -9.35
CA ALA A 379 26.90 29.38 -9.39
C ALA A 379 28.03 30.38 -9.15
N LEU A 380 28.07 31.44 -9.96
CA LEU A 380 29.06 32.51 -9.84
C LEU A 380 28.33 33.87 -9.83
N LYS A 381 28.70 34.76 -8.90
CA LYS A 381 28.25 36.15 -8.90
C LYS A 381 29.41 37.13 -8.98
N PHE A 382 29.23 38.15 -9.81
CA PHE A 382 30.19 39.18 -10.14
C PHE A 382 29.70 40.55 -9.68
N VAL A 383 30.63 41.38 -9.21
CA VAL A 383 30.28 42.73 -8.73
C VAL A 383 29.64 43.50 -9.88
N SER A 384 28.54 44.21 -9.60
CA SER A 384 27.78 44.92 -10.64
C SER A 384 28.68 45.83 -11.50
N SER A 385 28.55 45.71 -12.82
CA SER A 385 29.39 46.43 -13.81
C SER A 385 30.88 46.06 -13.81
N LYS A 386 31.28 44.99 -13.10
CA LYS A 386 32.64 44.41 -13.04
C LYS A 386 32.63 43.01 -13.64
N ILE A 387 32.07 42.94 -14.84
CA ILE A 387 31.82 41.74 -15.65
C ILE A 387 32.69 41.76 -16.90
N ASN A 388 32.83 40.61 -17.55
CA ASN A 388 33.57 40.49 -18.79
C ASN A 388 32.74 41.00 -19.98
N ALA A 389 33.33 41.86 -20.80
CA ALA A 389 32.75 42.31 -22.07
C ALA A 389 33.44 41.68 -23.29
N ASN A 390 34.56 40.99 -23.11
CA ASN A 390 35.30 40.37 -24.21
C ASN A 390 34.66 39.05 -24.63
N ALA A 391 34.54 38.80 -25.94
CA ALA A 391 34.05 37.54 -26.47
C ALA A 391 34.94 36.36 -26.00
N SER A 392 34.31 35.37 -25.38
CA SER A 392 34.98 34.27 -24.69
C SER A 392 34.02 33.11 -24.43
N SER A 393 34.58 31.93 -24.16
CA SER A 393 33.82 30.71 -23.84
C SER A 393 34.44 30.03 -22.64
N VAL A 394 33.60 29.47 -21.78
CA VAL A 394 34.06 28.70 -20.62
C VAL A 394 34.33 27.24 -20.97
N THR A 395 35.29 26.64 -20.27
CA THR A 395 35.49 25.19 -20.20
C THR A 395 35.64 24.79 -18.74
N ALA A 396 35.06 23.66 -18.36
CA ALA A 396 35.16 23.13 -17.01
C ALA A 396 35.82 21.74 -17.02
N TYR A 397 36.56 21.46 -15.96
CA TYR A 397 37.25 20.20 -15.75
C TYR A 397 37.00 19.72 -14.32
N PHE A 398 36.97 18.42 -14.12
CA PHE A 398 37.03 17.80 -12.80
C PHE A 398 38.38 17.11 -12.63
N TRP A 399 38.81 16.91 -11.38
CA TRP A 399 40.02 16.13 -11.10
C TRP A 399 39.70 14.62 -11.13
N ALA A 400 40.15 13.93 -12.18
CA ALA A 400 40.09 12.47 -12.29
C ALA A 400 41.34 11.83 -11.65
N SER A 401 41.39 10.49 -11.60
CA SER A 401 42.44 9.66 -10.97
C SER A 401 43.85 10.29 -10.92
N SER A 402 44.38 10.78 -12.04
CA SER A 402 45.71 11.42 -12.10
C SER A 402 45.79 12.79 -12.77
N ALA A 403 44.73 13.29 -13.40
CA ALA A 403 44.76 14.52 -14.18
C ALA A 403 43.41 15.23 -14.24
N TRP A 404 43.42 16.49 -14.69
CA TRP A 404 42.20 17.21 -15.06
C TRP A 404 41.55 16.54 -16.28
N SER A 405 40.27 16.17 -16.14
CA SER A 405 39.44 15.63 -17.22
C SER A 405 38.32 16.62 -17.52
N GLY A 406 37.99 16.81 -18.80
CA GLY A 406 36.94 17.74 -19.22
C GLY A 406 35.56 17.24 -18.81
N VAL A 407 34.69 18.13 -18.35
CA VAL A 407 33.27 17.77 -18.14
C VAL A 407 32.55 17.62 -19.48
N THR A 408 31.40 16.96 -19.48
CA THR A 408 30.54 16.83 -20.68
C THR A 408 29.23 17.60 -20.49
N GLY A 409 28.65 18.10 -21.58
CA GLY A 409 27.38 18.86 -21.53
C GLY A 409 27.45 20.17 -20.79
N LEU A 410 28.55 20.90 -20.96
CA LEU A 410 28.76 22.18 -20.34
C LEU A 410 27.75 23.21 -20.88
N TYR A 411 27.01 23.82 -19.97
CA TYR A 411 26.20 25.02 -20.19
C TYR A 411 26.81 26.19 -19.43
N ASP A 412 26.70 27.39 -20.00
CA ASP A 412 27.28 28.63 -19.47
C ASP A 412 26.23 29.73 -19.36
N GLY A 413 25.55 29.75 -18.22
CA GLY A 413 24.58 30.79 -17.85
C GLY A 413 25.23 32.09 -17.38
N THR A 414 26.56 32.15 -17.26
CA THR A 414 27.26 33.42 -16.95
C THR A 414 27.43 34.28 -18.20
N LYS A 415 27.00 33.79 -19.37
CA LYS A 415 27.28 34.38 -20.67
C LYS A 415 26.30 35.49 -21.02
N ASN A 416 26.83 36.64 -21.45
CA ASN A 416 26.04 37.71 -22.08
C ASN A 416 26.48 37.87 -23.54
N GLY A 417 25.59 37.56 -24.48
CA GLY A 417 25.92 37.53 -25.91
C GLY A 417 27.03 36.51 -26.22
N THR A 418 28.25 37.00 -26.47
CA THR A 418 29.43 36.15 -26.75
C THR A 418 30.45 36.11 -25.62
N ALA A 419 30.24 36.80 -24.50
CA ALA A 419 31.19 36.91 -23.41
C ALA A 419 30.78 36.05 -22.21
N THR A 420 31.58 35.03 -21.84
CA THR A 420 31.41 34.32 -20.55
C THR A 420 31.78 35.24 -19.39
N PHE A 421 31.20 35.05 -18.20
CA PHE A 421 31.24 36.01 -17.08
C PHE A 421 30.72 37.41 -17.46
N GLY A 422 29.85 37.49 -18.46
CA GLY A 422 29.25 38.72 -18.96
C GLY A 422 27.93 39.11 -18.29
N ASN A 423 27.38 38.24 -17.45
CA ASN A 423 26.27 38.55 -16.55
C ASN A 423 26.78 38.80 -15.12
N ASN A 424 26.02 39.56 -14.32
CA ASN A 424 26.33 39.76 -12.90
C ASN A 424 26.17 38.48 -12.09
N GLU A 425 25.39 37.54 -12.56
CA GLU A 425 25.22 36.22 -11.96
C GLU A 425 24.94 35.20 -13.07
N GLY A 426 25.24 33.94 -12.79
CA GLY A 426 24.91 32.86 -13.68
C GLY A 426 25.51 31.53 -13.25
N TRP A 427 25.08 30.49 -13.92
CA TRP A 427 25.35 29.11 -13.56
C TRP A 427 26.18 28.44 -14.64
N ILE A 428 27.30 27.84 -14.27
CA ILE A 428 28.02 26.92 -15.16
C ILE A 428 27.71 25.52 -14.70
N HIS A 429 27.00 24.74 -15.51
CA HIS A 429 26.64 23.37 -15.15
C HIS A 429 27.00 22.37 -16.24
N TRP A 430 27.08 21.10 -15.87
CA TRP A 430 27.49 20.00 -16.73
C TRP A 430 26.78 18.72 -16.31
N ILE A 431 27.01 17.67 -17.08
CA ILE A 431 26.57 16.33 -16.72
C ILE A 431 27.63 15.69 -15.84
N PRO A 432 27.28 15.29 -14.60
CA PRO A 432 28.18 14.52 -13.75
C PRO A 432 28.66 13.25 -14.46
N THR A 433 29.93 12.91 -14.30
CA THR A 433 30.44 11.63 -14.79
C THR A 433 29.78 10.49 -14.02
N GLU A 434 29.02 9.64 -14.74
CA GLU A 434 28.49 8.41 -14.15
C GLU A 434 29.66 7.49 -13.74
N GLU A 435 29.50 6.75 -12.63
CA GLU A 435 30.54 5.89 -12.06
C GLU A 435 30.88 4.64 -12.90
N THR A 436 30.51 4.60 -14.17
CA THR A 436 30.47 3.38 -15.00
C THR A 436 31.73 3.11 -15.82
N THR A 437 32.70 4.04 -15.87
CA THR A 437 33.99 3.81 -16.56
C THR A 437 35.17 4.06 -15.62
N VAL A 438 35.97 3.01 -15.38
CA VAL A 438 37.06 2.93 -14.38
C VAL A 438 38.13 4.01 -14.57
N ASP A 439 38.28 4.56 -15.78
CA ASP A 439 39.36 5.52 -16.12
C ASP A 439 38.98 7.01 -15.98
N ASN A 440 37.72 7.34 -15.64
CA ASN A 440 37.23 8.73 -15.54
C ASN A 440 36.45 9.02 -14.24
N ILE A 441 36.77 8.28 -13.17
CA ILE A 441 36.11 8.44 -11.88
C ILE A 441 36.62 9.72 -11.22
N GLU A 442 35.68 10.60 -10.91
CA GLU A 442 35.91 11.75 -10.06
C GLU A 442 36.24 11.30 -8.63
N THR A 443 37.39 11.72 -8.11
CA THR A 443 37.91 11.31 -6.79
C THR A 443 38.32 12.51 -5.95
N LYS A 444 38.10 12.42 -4.62
CA LYS A 444 38.68 13.41 -3.70
C LYS A 444 40.20 13.38 -3.78
N ARG A 445 40.85 14.54 -3.72
CA ARG A 445 42.31 14.66 -3.75
C ARG A 445 42.79 15.83 -2.91
N ASN A 446 44.07 15.79 -2.53
CA ASN A 446 44.81 16.95 -2.06
C ASN A 446 45.31 17.74 -3.28
N TYR A 447 44.69 18.86 -3.60
CA TYR A 447 45.21 19.83 -4.57
C TYR A 447 45.68 21.02 -3.74
N LYS A 448 46.99 21.33 -3.70
CA LYS A 448 47.57 22.51 -3.00
C LYS A 448 47.17 22.74 -1.52
N SER A 449 46.43 21.82 -0.90
CA SER A 449 46.10 21.73 0.52
C SER A 449 46.33 20.31 1.03
N ASN A 450 46.25 20.11 2.35
CA ASN A 450 46.35 18.80 2.98
C ASN A 450 44.98 18.07 3.08
N GLU A 451 43.91 18.71 2.61
CA GLU A 451 42.54 18.21 2.73
C GLU A 451 42.03 17.64 1.41
N LEU A 452 41.22 16.59 1.54
CA LEU A 452 40.65 15.85 0.42
C LEU A 452 39.31 16.46 -0.01
N PHE A 453 39.29 17.11 -1.17
CA PHE A 453 38.08 17.67 -1.79
C PHE A 453 37.91 17.17 -3.22
N TYR A 454 36.70 17.29 -3.76
CA TYR A 454 36.44 17.23 -5.19
C TYR A 454 36.75 18.59 -5.79
N TYR A 455 37.65 18.63 -6.78
CA TYR A 455 38.10 19.88 -7.38
C TYR A 455 37.60 20.04 -8.80
N TYR A 456 37.11 21.23 -9.10
CA TYR A 456 36.70 21.68 -10.43
C TYR A 456 37.58 22.83 -10.88
N LYS A 457 37.97 22.82 -12.14
CA LYS A 457 38.77 23.89 -12.76
C LYS A 457 37.98 24.54 -13.88
N ILE A 458 37.80 25.84 -13.79
CA ILE A 458 37.12 26.69 -14.78
C ILE A 458 38.16 27.51 -15.53
N ASN A 459 38.14 27.39 -16.86
CA ASN A 459 39.01 28.10 -17.79
C ASN A 459 38.17 28.94 -18.75
N VAL A 460 38.73 30.06 -19.22
CA VAL A 460 38.10 30.95 -20.20
C VAL A 460 38.99 31.06 -21.43
N SER A 461 38.42 30.97 -22.63
CA SER A 461 39.15 30.89 -23.91
C SER A 461 39.79 32.19 -24.40
N ALA A 462 39.49 33.33 -23.76
CA ALA A 462 40.08 34.63 -24.06
C ALA A 462 40.41 35.39 -22.77
N ASN A 463 41.23 36.44 -22.89
CA ASN A 463 41.51 37.33 -21.77
C ASN A 463 40.23 38.05 -21.35
N LEU A 464 39.97 38.11 -20.05
CA LEU A 464 38.83 38.86 -19.51
C LEU A 464 39.08 40.36 -19.65
N THR A 465 38.00 41.16 -19.65
CA THR A 465 38.11 42.61 -19.56
C THR A 465 38.86 43.02 -18.29
N SER A 466 39.65 44.08 -18.34
CA SER A 466 40.25 44.63 -17.12
C SER A 466 39.13 44.98 -16.13
N ASN A 467 39.23 44.49 -14.89
CA ASN A 467 38.28 44.72 -13.78
C ASN A 467 37.11 43.71 -13.63
N VAL A 468 37.25 42.45 -14.05
CA VAL A 468 36.29 41.39 -13.66
C VAL A 468 36.48 41.02 -12.19
N ARG A 469 35.41 41.02 -11.40
CA ARG A 469 35.46 40.74 -9.95
C ARG A 469 34.40 39.72 -9.54
N LEU A 470 34.86 38.56 -9.10
CA LEU A 470 34.04 37.47 -8.58
C LEU A 470 33.91 37.63 -7.06
N PHE A 471 32.69 37.64 -6.52
CA PHE A 471 32.49 37.83 -5.07
C PHE A 471 31.69 36.70 -4.42
N TYR A 472 31.16 35.77 -5.21
CA TYR A 472 30.40 34.65 -4.68
C TYR A 472 30.51 33.42 -5.57
N VAL A 473 30.67 32.27 -4.93
CA VAL A 473 30.76 30.96 -5.57
C VAL A 473 29.95 29.98 -4.74
N GLU A 474 29.11 29.17 -5.39
CA GLU A 474 28.48 28.00 -4.78
C GLU A 474 28.41 26.84 -5.76
N GLY A 475 28.30 25.62 -5.25
CA GLY A 475 28.21 24.40 -6.03
C GLY A 475 26.79 23.84 -6.05
N ILE A 476 26.36 23.39 -7.22
CA ILE A 476 25.17 22.54 -7.36
C ILE A 476 25.65 21.10 -7.21
N PRO A 477 25.23 20.37 -6.17
CA PRO A 477 25.69 19.01 -5.94
C PRO A 477 25.33 18.10 -7.11
N ALA A 478 26.28 17.28 -7.51
CA ALA A 478 26.00 16.16 -8.39
C ALA A 478 25.13 15.19 -7.61
N GLN A 479 23.96 14.89 -8.16
CA GLN A 479 23.10 13.84 -7.65
C GLN A 479 23.92 12.55 -7.60
N PRO A 480 23.91 11.82 -6.48
CA PRO A 480 24.52 10.49 -6.45
C PRO A 480 23.93 9.68 -7.61
N ALA A 481 24.80 8.96 -8.33
CA ALA A 481 24.37 8.18 -9.47
C ALA A 481 23.40 7.07 -9.00
N LYS A 482 22.10 7.39 -9.06
CA LYS A 482 20.96 6.48 -9.18
C LYS A 482 20.72 5.53 -7.99
N TYR A 483 19.53 5.62 -7.37
CA TYR A 483 18.81 4.43 -6.87
C TYR A 483 18.41 3.47 -8.01
N THR A 484 18.57 3.90 -9.27
CA THR A 484 18.11 3.19 -10.46
C THR A 484 19.10 2.23 -11.13
N THR A 485 20.41 2.21 -10.81
CA THR A 485 21.34 1.24 -11.47
C THR A 485 22.51 0.68 -10.66
N LYS A 486 22.71 1.02 -9.37
CA LYS A 486 23.67 0.31 -8.50
C LYS A 486 22.98 -0.47 -7.41
N LEU A 487 22.43 -1.62 -7.80
CA LEU A 487 21.87 -2.59 -6.88
C LEU A 487 22.47 -3.97 -7.18
N THR A 488 23.64 -4.17 -6.59
CA THR A 488 23.98 -5.37 -5.80
C THR A 488 22.77 -5.79 -4.93
N PRO A 489 22.65 -7.05 -4.47
CA PRO A 489 21.53 -7.53 -3.66
C PRO A 489 21.16 -6.55 -2.52
N GLY A 490 19.91 -6.09 -2.47
CA GLY A 490 19.43 -5.08 -1.50
C GLY A 490 18.66 -3.92 -2.13
N LYS A 491 17.55 -4.15 -2.84
CA LYS A 491 16.60 -3.06 -3.22
C LYS A 491 15.48 -2.98 -2.19
N PRO A 492 14.74 -1.86 -2.04
CA PRO A 492 13.74 -1.78 -1.00
C PRO A 492 12.66 -2.84 -1.19
N ALA A 493 12.39 -3.57 -0.11
CA ALA A 493 11.38 -4.60 -0.06
C ALA A 493 9.97 -4.00 -0.18
N PHE A 494 9.76 -2.80 0.34
CA PHE A 494 8.47 -2.08 0.31
C PHE A 494 8.67 -0.59 0.63
N THR A 495 7.58 0.19 0.49
CA THR A 495 7.54 1.62 0.76
C THR A 495 6.49 1.97 1.80
N ALA A 496 6.62 3.13 2.46
CA ALA A 496 5.57 3.69 3.32
C ALA A 496 5.60 5.22 3.29
N LEU A 497 4.45 5.86 3.58
CA LEU A 497 4.36 7.28 3.85
C LEU A 497 4.40 7.50 5.37
N TYR A 498 5.30 8.36 5.84
CA TYR A 498 5.34 8.77 7.24
C TYR A 498 5.75 10.24 7.33
N GLN A 499 4.97 11.06 8.04
CA GLN A 499 5.23 12.50 8.20
C GLN A 499 5.54 13.21 6.88
N LYS A 500 4.72 12.94 5.85
CA LYS A 500 4.84 13.49 4.49
C LYS A 500 6.18 13.20 3.80
N ARG A 501 6.87 12.13 4.22
CA ARG A 501 8.10 11.63 3.59
C ARG A 501 7.87 10.23 3.08
N LEU A 502 8.44 9.93 1.91
CA LEU A 502 8.47 8.60 1.36
C LEU A 502 9.61 7.82 2.01
N PHE A 503 9.29 6.70 2.64
CA PHE A 503 10.27 5.76 3.20
C PHE A 503 10.47 4.59 2.25
N LEU A 504 11.72 4.26 1.98
CA LEU A 504 12.17 3.11 1.21
C LEU A 504 12.84 2.10 2.16
N PHE A 505 12.20 0.96 2.42
CA PHE A 505 12.68 -0.04 3.39
C PHE A 505 13.52 -1.12 2.72
N GLU A 506 14.78 -1.28 3.13
CA GLU A 506 15.72 -2.26 2.57
C GLU A 506 16.49 -2.97 3.68
N GLY A 507 16.35 -4.30 3.78
CA GLY A 507 17.00 -5.05 4.86
C GLY A 507 16.55 -4.52 6.24
N ASN A 508 17.48 -4.06 7.06
CA ASN A 508 17.22 -3.49 8.39
C ASN A 508 17.27 -1.95 8.44
N LYS A 509 17.23 -1.28 7.29
CA LYS A 509 17.29 0.19 7.20
C LYS A 509 16.10 0.75 6.41
N ALA A 510 15.82 2.02 6.62
CA ALA A 510 14.91 2.79 5.79
C ALA A 510 15.56 4.11 5.38
N THR A 511 15.46 4.44 4.10
CA THR A 511 15.89 5.75 3.56
C THR A 511 14.64 6.60 3.34
N TYR A 512 14.66 7.85 3.79
CA TYR A 512 13.52 8.75 3.70
C TYR A 512 13.82 9.94 2.79
N SER A 513 12.81 10.37 2.03
CA SER A 513 12.86 11.58 1.22
C SER A 513 12.69 12.85 2.05
N ALA A 514 12.94 14.00 1.44
CA ALA A 514 12.60 15.29 2.00
C ALA A 514 11.09 15.42 2.18
N ILE A 515 10.68 16.30 3.10
CA ILE A 515 9.26 16.57 3.36
C ILE A 515 8.55 17.02 2.10
N ASP A 516 7.31 16.53 1.91
CA ASP A 516 6.46 16.88 0.78
C ASP A 516 7.12 16.59 -0.59
N SER A 517 8.09 15.67 -0.66
CA SER A 517 8.76 15.24 -1.89
C SER A 517 8.88 13.72 -1.98
N SER A 518 8.75 13.15 -3.17
CA SER A 518 8.94 11.72 -3.42
C SER A 518 10.24 11.40 -4.18
N GLU A 519 10.98 12.44 -4.57
CA GLU A 519 12.11 12.37 -5.49
C GLU A 519 13.39 12.98 -4.92
N VAL A 520 13.31 13.66 -3.77
CA VAL A 520 14.47 14.30 -3.14
C VAL A 520 14.94 13.42 -1.98
N PHE A 521 16.09 12.76 -2.16
CA PHE A 521 16.76 11.90 -1.19
C PHE A 521 18.19 12.39 -0.87
N ASN A 522 18.46 13.66 -1.16
CA ASN A 522 19.66 14.40 -0.78
C ASN A 522 19.28 15.68 -0.04
N GLY A 523 20.27 16.31 0.59
CA GLY A 523 20.05 17.50 1.42
C GLY A 523 19.84 17.17 2.90
N ASP A 524 19.70 18.23 3.70
CA ASP A 524 19.66 18.14 5.17
C ASP A 524 18.36 17.51 5.73
N ASP A 525 17.26 17.53 4.98
CA ASP A 525 15.97 16.94 5.36
C ASP A 525 15.79 15.50 4.88
N THR A 526 16.89 14.83 4.53
CA THR A 526 16.91 13.45 4.03
C THR A 526 17.87 12.60 4.82
N GLY A 527 17.71 11.27 4.76
CA GLY A 527 18.66 10.41 5.45
C GLY A 527 18.28 8.95 5.45
N THR A 528 19.01 8.19 6.27
CA THR A 528 18.81 6.76 6.45
C THR A 528 18.78 6.43 7.93
N ILE A 529 17.75 5.70 8.34
CA ILE A 529 17.60 5.16 9.69
C ILE A 529 17.94 3.68 9.64
N ARG A 530 18.78 3.22 10.58
CA ARG A 530 19.05 1.80 10.78
C ARG A 530 18.31 1.34 12.03
N PHE A 531 17.47 0.34 11.87
CA PHE A 531 16.76 -0.26 13.00
C PHE A 531 17.68 -1.28 13.69
N SER A 532 17.67 -1.32 15.04
CA SER A 532 18.47 -2.23 15.86
C SER A 532 18.44 -3.67 15.37
N GLY A 533 19.56 -4.40 15.40
CA GLY A 533 19.66 -5.80 14.95
C GLY A 533 19.78 -5.96 13.43
N GLU A 534 20.07 -7.18 12.96
CA GLU A 534 20.36 -7.46 11.53
C GLU A 534 19.18 -8.02 10.74
N GLN A 535 18.11 -8.45 11.41
CA GLN A 535 16.95 -9.02 10.74
C GLN A 535 16.30 -7.99 9.80
N LYS A 536 15.84 -8.46 8.64
CA LYS A 536 15.11 -7.64 7.67
C LYS A 536 13.77 -7.17 8.26
N ILE A 537 13.38 -5.96 7.91
CA ILE A 537 12.07 -5.39 8.20
C ILE A 537 11.04 -6.10 7.32
N THR A 538 9.93 -6.51 7.92
CA THR A 538 8.86 -7.26 7.24
C THR A 538 7.69 -6.36 6.90
N SER A 539 7.23 -5.47 7.79
CA SER A 539 6.23 -4.46 7.47
C SER A 539 6.44 -3.16 8.24
N ALA A 540 5.83 -2.08 7.76
CA ALA A 540 5.68 -0.87 8.54
C ALA A 540 4.33 -0.22 8.23
N GLY A 541 3.78 0.51 9.20
CA GLY A 541 2.58 1.30 9.01
C GLY A 541 2.38 2.32 10.11
N VAL A 542 1.60 3.35 9.79
CA VAL A 542 1.41 4.50 10.67
C VAL A 542 0.15 4.32 11.49
N ILE A 543 0.24 4.60 12.79
CA ILE A 543 -0.91 4.80 13.66
C ILE A 543 -0.85 6.21 14.25
N TYR A 544 -2.01 6.80 14.47
CA TYR A 544 -2.15 8.08 15.13
C TYR A 544 -2.89 7.89 16.46
N ASN A 545 -2.26 8.29 17.56
CA ASN A 545 -2.83 8.18 18.90
C ASN A 545 -2.57 9.46 19.69
N VAL A 546 -3.55 9.85 20.52
CA VAL A 546 -3.45 11.00 21.43
C VAL A 546 -3.15 10.49 22.83
N PHE A 547 -1.98 10.83 23.37
CA PHE A 547 -1.58 10.51 24.73
C PHE A 547 -1.54 11.79 25.57
N LEU A 548 -2.34 11.85 26.65
CA LEU A 548 -2.26 12.91 27.67
C LEU A 548 -2.18 14.33 27.09
N SER A 549 -3.06 14.67 26.13
CA SER A 549 -3.17 15.94 25.39
C SER A 549 -2.19 16.21 24.24
N THR A 550 -1.30 15.27 23.89
CA THR A 550 -0.44 15.39 22.70
C THR A 550 -0.65 14.23 21.74
N GLY A 551 -0.98 14.54 20.49
CA GLY A 551 -1.12 13.56 19.41
C GLY A 551 0.12 13.51 18.55
N TYR A 552 0.64 12.31 18.31
CA TYR A 552 1.75 12.10 17.39
C TYR A 552 1.42 10.95 16.44
N GLU A 553 1.81 11.10 15.18
CA GLU A 553 1.96 9.96 14.27
C GLU A 553 3.11 9.09 14.77
N GLN A 554 2.91 7.78 14.78
CA GLN A 554 3.93 6.81 15.12
C GLN A 554 4.03 5.79 14.00
N LEU A 555 5.26 5.54 13.55
CA LEU A 555 5.53 4.49 12.58
C LEU A 555 5.85 3.21 13.33
N ILE A 556 4.96 2.23 13.23
CA ILE A 556 5.20 0.88 13.73
C ILE A 556 6.00 0.14 12.66
N VAL A 557 7.14 -0.41 13.05
CA VAL A 557 8.06 -1.14 12.18
C VAL A 557 8.22 -2.54 12.76
N THR A 558 7.88 -3.55 11.97
CA THR A 558 7.96 -4.94 12.39
C THR A 558 9.08 -5.65 11.64
N LYS A 559 9.66 -6.63 12.31
CA LYS A 559 10.47 -7.68 11.70
C LYS A 559 9.82 -9.01 12.00
N ALA A 560 10.38 -10.13 11.55
CA ALA A 560 9.75 -11.42 11.82
C ALA A 560 9.71 -11.79 13.32
N SER A 561 10.64 -11.29 14.15
CA SER A 561 10.70 -11.62 15.58
C SER A 561 10.58 -10.43 16.54
N GLU A 562 10.55 -9.19 16.07
CA GLU A 562 10.50 -8.01 16.95
C GLU A 562 9.62 -6.91 16.36
N THR A 563 9.14 -6.02 17.23
CA THR A 563 8.39 -4.83 16.86
C THR A 563 9.03 -3.60 17.48
N LEU A 564 9.17 -2.57 16.66
CA LEU A 564 9.75 -1.28 17.00
C LEU A 564 8.77 -0.17 16.67
N ARG A 565 8.92 0.96 17.36
CA ARG A 565 8.26 2.22 17.00
C ARG A 565 9.31 3.28 16.68
N LEU A 566 9.01 4.10 15.68
CA LEU A 566 9.68 5.36 15.42
C LEU A 566 8.68 6.49 15.68
N HIS A 567 9.04 7.44 16.53
CA HIS A 567 8.17 8.55 16.92
C HIS A 567 8.99 9.85 17.10
N GLY A 568 8.33 11.00 17.03
CA GLY A 568 8.95 12.33 17.11
C GLY A 568 8.32 13.29 16.11
N ASN A 569 8.82 14.52 15.99
CA ASN A 569 8.24 15.55 15.12
C ASN A 569 8.94 15.72 13.76
N GLY A 570 10.07 15.05 13.57
CA GLY A 570 10.91 15.17 12.39
C GLY A 570 12.21 14.41 12.56
N PRO A 571 13.02 14.27 11.49
CA PRO A 571 14.26 13.49 11.50
C PRO A 571 15.24 13.83 12.63
N GLU A 572 15.31 15.10 13.01
CA GLU A 572 16.19 15.62 14.07
C GLU A 572 15.73 15.23 15.49
N ASN A 573 14.45 14.85 15.64
CA ASN A 573 13.81 14.53 16.91
C ASN A 573 13.25 13.10 16.95
N TRP A 574 13.51 12.27 15.93
CA TRP A 574 13.03 10.90 15.92
C TRP A 574 13.75 10.05 16.96
N SER A 575 12.96 9.30 17.72
CA SER A 575 13.41 8.30 18.67
C SER A 575 12.89 6.93 18.22
N GLN A 576 13.80 5.95 18.24
CA GLN A 576 13.49 4.56 18.00
C GLN A 576 13.39 3.82 19.34
N GLU A 577 12.33 3.04 19.51
CA GLU A 577 12.14 2.20 20.68
C GLU A 577 11.67 0.81 20.27
N GLN A 578 12.30 -0.22 20.85
CA GLN A 578 11.82 -1.59 20.73
C GLN A 578 10.68 -1.78 21.72
N ILE A 579 9.47 -2.02 21.22
CA ILE A 579 8.28 -2.20 22.06
C ILE A 579 8.01 -3.69 22.37
N ASP A 580 8.49 -4.60 21.52
CA ASP A 580 8.48 -6.05 21.80
C ASP A 580 9.67 -6.74 21.10
N SER A 581 10.33 -7.66 21.81
CA SER A 581 11.52 -8.39 21.32
C SER A 581 11.23 -9.80 20.82
N ASN A 582 9.99 -10.27 20.93
CA ASN A 582 9.57 -11.64 20.58
C ASN A 582 8.37 -11.69 19.63
N LEU A 583 7.54 -10.65 19.60
CA LEU A 583 6.37 -10.54 18.75
C LEU A 583 6.65 -9.60 17.59
N GLY A 584 6.94 -10.20 16.43
CA GLY A 584 7.08 -9.52 15.15
C GLY A 584 5.93 -9.83 14.19
N ASN A 585 6.11 -9.52 12.92
CA ASN A 585 5.22 -9.87 11.82
C ASN A 585 5.88 -10.87 10.86
N VAL A 586 5.35 -12.09 10.80
CA VAL A 586 5.82 -13.13 9.88
C VAL A 586 5.13 -13.09 8.52
N ALA A 587 3.98 -12.43 8.42
CA ALA A 587 3.18 -12.29 7.21
C ALA A 587 3.06 -10.81 6.82
N PRO A 588 3.97 -10.27 5.99
CA PRO A 588 4.05 -8.84 5.70
C PRO A 588 2.74 -8.16 5.28
N LEU A 589 1.87 -8.88 4.55
CA LEU A 589 0.59 -8.39 4.04
C LEU A 589 -0.56 -8.51 5.05
N SER A 590 -0.34 -9.13 6.22
CA SER A 590 -1.32 -9.15 7.32
C SER A 590 -1.39 -7.84 8.11
N PHE A 591 -0.43 -6.94 7.93
CA PHE A 591 -0.36 -5.71 8.70
C PHE A 591 -1.44 -4.71 8.27
N ALA A 592 -2.33 -4.33 9.19
CA ALA A 592 -3.34 -3.30 8.96
C ALA A 592 -3.43 -2.32 10.14
N ALA A 593 -3.48 -1.03 9.83
CA ALA A 593 -3.85 0.00 10.79
C ALA A 593 -5.39 0.10 10.85
N CYS A 594 -5.94 -0.11 12.04
CA CYS A 594 -7.37 -0.17 12.30
C CYS A 594 -7.79 0.98 13.21
N ASN A 595 -8.93 1.61 12.92
CA ASN A 595 -9.54 2.55 13.86
C ASN A 595 -10.36 1.78 14.89
N VAL A 596 -10.26 2.16 16.16
CA VAL A 596 -11.05 1.58 17.24
C VAL A 596 -12.09 2.60 17.69
N SER A 597 -13.36 2.27 17.47
CA SER A 597 -14.53 2.99 17.94
C SER A 597 -14.88 2.52 19.35
N ASP A 598 -14.23 3.07 20.38
CA ASP A 598 -14.57 2.75 21.76
C ASP A 598 -15.97 3.31 22.12
N ILE A 599 -16.76 2.54 22.89
CA ILE A 599 -18.16 2.87 23.21
C ILE A 599 -18.26 4.01 24.25
N GLY A 600 -17.13 4.43 24.84
CA GLY A 600 -17.02 5.55 25.77
C GLY A 600 -16.26 6.76 25.18
N GLU A 601 -17.01 7.82 24.87
CA GLU A 601 -16.63 9.24 24.68
C GLU A 601 -15.16 9.62 24.29
N ASN A 602 -15.05 10.25 23.12
CA ASN A 602 -14.08 11.30 22.73
C ASN A 602 -12.58 10.98 22.54
N THR A 603 -12.13 9.72 22.57
CA THR A 603 -10.76 9.39 22.08
C THR A 603 -10.79 8.38 20.95
N ARG A 604 -10.51 8.83 19.73
CA ARG A 604 -10.18 7.91 18.62
C ARG A 604 -8.82 7.29 18.93
N ARG A 605 -8.76 5.97 18.94
CA ARG A 605 -7.51 5.21 19.05
C ARG A 605 -7.32 4.41 17.77
N ASN A 606 -6.08 4.38 17.29
CA ASN A 606 -5.65 3.53 16.20
C ASN A 606 -4.82 2.39 16.77
N VAL A 607 -5.08 1.19 16.29
CA VAL A 607 -4.28 0.00 16.59
C VAL A 607 -3.73 -0.58 15.29
N ALA A 608 -2.52 -1.12 15.33
CA ALA A 608 -2.02 -1.96 14.26
C ALA A 608 -2.30 -3.43 14.61
N ILE A 609 -2.81 -4.22 13.67
CA ILE A 609 -3.04 -5.66 13.80
C ILE A 609 -2.24 -6.39 12.73
N TRP A 610 -1.64 -7.53 13.09
CA TRP A 610 -0.91 -8.39 12.15
C TRP A 610 -0.77 -9.83 12.68
N GLN A 611 -0.28 -10.73 11.83
CA GLN A 611 0.05 -12.11 12.17
C GLN A 611 1.49 -12.23 12.67
N SER A 612 1.64 -12.61 13.94
CA SER A 612 2.93 -13.04 14.51
C SER A 612 3.16 -14.54 14.30
N SER A 613 4.34 -15.03 14.66
CA SER A 613 4.65 -16.47 14.64
C SER A 613 3.82 -17.30 15.62
N ARG A 614 3.09 -16.67 16.55
CA ARG A 614 2.36 -17.32 17.64
C ARG A 614 0.85 -17.07 17.61
N GLY A 615 0.36 -16.31 16.65
CA GLY A 615 -1.03 -15.84 16.62
C GLY A 615 -1.17 -14.41 16.11
N PHE A 616 -2.41 -13.92 16.03
CA PHE A 616 -2.68 -12.53 15.73
C PHE A 616 -2.41 -11.65 16.95
N VAL A 617 -1.78 -10.50 16.71
CA VAL A 617 -1.43 -9.52 17.75
C VAL A 617 -1.96 -8.15 17.36
N LYS A 618 -2.17 -7.30 18.35
CA LYS A 618 -2.52 -5.89 18.18
C LYS A 618 -1.54 -4.99 18.94
N CYS A 619 -1.34 -3.78 18.44
CA CYS A 619 -0.49 -2.77 19.06
C CYS A 619 -1.13 -1.40 19.02
N ASP A 620 -1.13 -0.71 20.17
CA ASP A 620 -1.62 0.66 20.33
C ASP A 620 -0.49 1.72 20.22
N GLY A 621 0.69 1.30 19.79
CA GLY A 621 1.91 2.11 19.73
C GLY A 621 2.74 2.12 21.02
N ALA A 622 2.20 1.61 22.13
CA ALA A 622 2.95 1.46 23.37
C ALA A 622 3.28 0.00 23.69
N THR A 623 2.33 -0.91 23.46
CA THR A 623 2.49 -2.34 23.79
C THR A 623 2.01 -3.21 22.64
N VAL A 624 2.62 -4.39 22.48
CA VAL A 624 2.13 -5.45 21.61
C VAL A 624 1.42 -6.49 22.47
N GLN A 625 0.21 -6.86 22.10
CA GLN A 625 -0.62 -7.81 22.85
C GLN A 625 -1.20 -8.87 21.92
N PRO A 626 -1.17 -10.16 22.30
CA PRO A 626 -1.95 -11.19 21.62
C PRO A 626 -3.45 -10.85 21.67
N ILE A 627 -4.17 -11.19 20.61
CA ILE A 627 -5.63 -11.08 20.58
C ILE A 627 -6.21 -12.30 21.29
N LEU A 628 -6.52 -12.14 22.57
CA LEU A 628 -7.12 -13.17 23.43
C LEU A 628 -8.57 -12.83 23.76
N ASP A 629 -9.33 -13.85 24.15
CA ASP A 629 -10.64 -13.66 24.79
C ASP A 629 -10.48 -13.08 26.21
N GLU A 630 -11.59 -12.60 26.78
CA GLU A 630 -11.65 -12.00 28.13
C GLU A 630 -11.16 -12.94 29.25
N ASP A 631 -11.30 -14.24 29.05
CA ASP A 631 -10.83 -15.28 29.97
C ASP A 631 -9.34 -15.64 29.78
N GLY A 632 -8.67 -14.97 28.84
CA GLY A 632 -7.27 -15.20 28.46
C GLY A 632 -7.07 -16.38 27.52
N SER A 633 -8.15 -17.00 27.02
CA SER A 633 -8.04 -18.07 26.00
C SER A 633 -7.67 -17.50 24.63
N ASP A 634 -6.97 -18.31 23.83
CA ASP A 634 -6.62 -17.97 22.44
C ASP A 634 -7.57 -18.73 21.50
N PRO A 635 -8.66 -18.10 21.04
CA PRO A 635 -9.63 -18.79 20.17
C PRO A 635 -9.00 -19.20 18.84
N MET A 636 -7.98 -18.47 18.37
CA MET A 636 -7.30 -18.78 17.10
C MET A 636 -6.12 -19.74 17.26
N GLY A 637 -5.75 -20.12 18.49
CA GLY A 637 -4.59 -20.97 18.79
C GLY A 637 -4.59 -22.31 18.06
N ILE A 638 -5.75 -22.85 17.68
CA ILE A 638 -5.86 -24.08 16.89
C ILE A 638 -5.26 -23.96 15.49
N TYR A 639 -5.30 -22.76 14.89
CA TYR A 639 -4.72 -22.48 13.57
C TYR A 639 -3.19 -22.33 13.64
N PHE A 640 -2.64 -22.01 14.82
CA PHE A 640 -1.19 -21.89 15.03
C PHE A 640 -0.58 -23.14 15.67
N ASN A 641 -1.41 -24.15 15.97
CA ASN A 641 -0.94 -25.44 16.43
C ASN A 641 -0.52 -26.30 15.23
N PRO A 642 0.78 -26.64 15.07
CA PRO A 642 1.24 -27.45 13.95
C PRO A 642 0.71 -28.88 13.97
N LEU A 643 0.15 -29.34 15.10
CA LEU A 643 -0.50 -30.65 15.24
C LEU A 643 -1.99 -30.64 14.87
N SER A 644 -2.55 -29.49 14.55
CA SER A 644 -3.96 -29.35 14.21
C SER A 644 -4.20 -29.64 12.74
N ASP A 645 -5.26 -30.39 12.44
CA ASP A 645 -5.68 -30.72 11.07
C ASP A 645 -6.26 -29.49 10.32
N VAL A 646 -6.56 -28.42 11.06
CA VAL A 646 -6.96 -27.11 10.51
C VAL A 646 -5.86 -26.06 10.67
N GLY A 647 -4.65 -26.46 11.08
CA GLY A 647 -3.52 -25.56 11.26
C GLY A 647 -3.12 -24.82 9.97
N ILE A 648 -2.48 -23.66 10.12
CA ILE A 648 -1.82 -22.95 9.01
C ILE A 648 -0.54 -23.72 8.66
N SER A 649 -0.35 -24.00 7.38
CA SER A 649 0.91 -24.58 6.89
C SER A 649 2.08 -23.66 7.26
N ARG A 650 3.14 -24.24 7.84
CA ARG A 650 4.35 -23.48 8.21
C ARG A 650 5.04 -22.85 7.00
N HIS A 651 4.86 -23.44 5.82
CA HIS A 651 5.41 -22.95 4.56
C HIS A 651 4.61 -21.80 3.95
N ARG A 652 3.42 -21.52 4.47
CA ARG A 652 2.50 -20.48 3.97
C ARG A 652 2.10 -19.45 5.01
N ILE A 653 2.71 -19.50 6.19
CA ILE A 653 2.41 -18.56 7.27
C ILE A 653 2.76 -17.12 6.85
N ASP A 654 3.71 -16.92 5.95
CA ASP A 654 4.10 -15.63 5.41
C ASP A 654 3.17 -15.10 4.30
N ASP A 655 2.32 -15.95 3.74
CA ASP A 655 1.35 -15.59 2.71
C ASP A 655 0.10 -14.92 3.27
N THR A 656 -0.15 -14.96 4.58
CA THR A 656 -1.38 -14.40 5.16
C THR A 656 -1.57 -12.92 4.79
N VAL A 657 -2.74 -12.60 4.24
CA VAL A 657 -3.15 -11.25 3.84
C VAL A 657 -4.20 -10.73 4.82
N GLY A 658 -4.09 -9.47 5.22
CA GLY A 658 -5.04 -8.85 6.14
C GLY A 658 -5.38 -7.41 5.77
N TRP A 659 -6.60 -7.00 6.09
CA TRP A 659 -7.09 -5.64 5.87
C TRP A 659 -8.12 -5.25 6.93
N TYR A 660 -8.39 -3.95 7.02
CA TYR A 660 -9.40 -3.39 7.90
C TYR A 660 -10.63 -2.98 7.08
N ASP A 661 -11.82 -3.36 7.52
CA ASP A 661 -13.10 -2.87 7.02
C ASP A 661 -13.66 -1.80 7.98
N PRO A 662 -13.67 -0.52 7.58
CA PRO A 662 -14.17 0.57 8.41
C PRO A 662 -15.69 0.69 8.42
N GLN A 663 -16.41 -0.02 7.56
CA GLN A 663 -17.88 -0.04 7.57
C GLN A 663 -18.42 -0.95 8.66
N THR A 664 -17.73 -2.05 8.95
CA THR A 664 -18.13 -3.05 9.95
C THR A 664 -17.27 -3.02 11.22
N ASP A 665 -16.22 -2.21 11.25
CA ASP A 665 -15.21 -2.17 12.32
C ASP A 665 -14.57 -3.54 12.55
N GLU A 666 -14.11 -4.17 11.46
CA GLU A 666 -13.56 -5.53 11.46
C GLU A 666 -12.18 -5.60 10.81
N TYR A 667 -11.29 -6.40 11.40
CA TYR A 667 -10.04 -6.83 10.77
C TYR A 667 -10.26 -8.21 10.15
N HIS A 668 -9.91 -8.35 8.88
CA HIS A 668 -10.02 -9.60 8.13
C HIS A 668 -8.64 -10.18 7.88
N ALA A 669 -8.51 -11.50 7.91
CA ALA A 669 -7.30 -12.23 7.58
C ALA A 669 -7.61 -13.45 6.71
N LEU A 670 -6.94 -13.54 5.56
CA LEU A 670 -6.99 -14.70 4.67
C LEU A 670 -5.83 -15.62 5.00
N ILE A 671 -6.15 -16.85 5.40
CA ILE A 671 -5.17 -17.86 5.77
C ILE A 671 -5.29 -19.10 4.88
N SER A 672 -4.21 -19.86 4.82
CA SER A 672 -4.14 -21.17 4.18
C SER A 672 -4.18 -22.24 5.29
N SER A 673 -5.39 -22.68 5.64
CA SER A 673 -5.69 -23.59 6.74
C SER A 673 -5.96 -25.01 6.24
N GLY A 674 -5.42 -26.01 6.92
CA GLY A 674 -5.62 -27.42 6.59
C GLY A 674 -4.33 -28.23 6.75
N ALA A 675 -4.47 -29.53 7.01
CA ALA A 675 -3.33 -30.41 7.17
C ALA A 675 -2.46 -30.42 5.91
N GLU A 676 -1.18 -30.11 6.06
CA GLU A 676 -0.18 -30.69 5.17
C GLU A 676 -0.35 -32.21 5.25
N VAL A 677 -0.28 -32.91 4.12
CA VAL A 677 -0.12 -34.37 4.14
C VAL A 677 1.18 -34.63 4.89
N ARG A 678 1.06 -34.87 6.20
CA ARG A 678 2.13 -35.44 6.98
C ARG A 678 2.37 -36.76 6.32
N ASP A 679 3.50 -36.90 5.67
CA ASP A 679 4.04 -38.20 5.34
C ASP A 679 4.17 -38.91 6.69
N GLN A 680 3.11 -39.64 7.05
CA GLN A 680 3.09 -40.46 8.24
C GLN A 680 4.28 -41.35 8.01
N TRP A 681 5.23 -41.26 8.93
CA TRP A 681 6.34 -42.19 9.00
C TRP A 681 5.72 -43.57 9.21
N GLY A 682 5.37 -44.19 8.08
CA GLY A 682 4.71 -45.46 7.98
C GLY A 682 5.76 -46.48 8.34
N GLY A 683 5.64 -47.00 9.56
CA GLY A 683 6.22 -48.28 9.90
C GLY A 683 5.67 -49.34 8.95
N SER A 684 6.32 -49.52 7.82
CA SER A 684 6.33 -50.75 7.04
C SER A 684 7.68 -50.81 6.34
N ASP A 685 8.56 -51.52 7.02
CA ASP A 685 9.82 -52.07 6.56
C ASP A 685 9.68 -52.68 5.16
N THR A 686 9.98 -51.91 4.12
CA THR A 686 10.36 -52.44 2.82
C THR A 686 11.55 -51.67 2.31
N TRP A 687 12.71 -52.26 2.55
CA TRP A 687 13.97 -51.95 1.88
C TRP A 687 13.77 -51.84 0.36
N HIS A 688 13.78 -50.62 -0.16
CA HIS A 688 14.17 -50.37 -1.55
C HIS A 688 15.38 -49.44 -1.57
N ASP A 689 16.53 -50.09 -1.62
CA ASP A 689 17.83 -49.54 -1.91
C ASP A 689 17.85 -49.07 -3.39
N SER A 690 17.87 -47.76 -3.62
CA SER A 690 18.31 -47.18 -4.90
C SER A 690 19.07 -45.88 -4.61
N PRO A 691 20.38 -45.82 -4.90
CA PRO A 691 21.17 -44.62 -4.71
C PRO A 691 21.03 -43.73 -5.95
N THR A 692 19.92 -43.00 -6.03
CA THR A 692 19.85 -41.78 -6.83
C THR A 692 19.32 -40.68 -5.93
N ASN A 693 20.28 -39.91 -5.45
CA ASN A 693 20.17 -38.57 -4.91
C ASN A 693 19.28 -37.65 -5.78
N ASP A 694 17.98 -37.72 -5.58
CA ASP A 694 17.09 -36.61 -5.90
C ASP A 694 16.39 -36.18 -4.62
N TRP A 695 16.77 -35.01 -4.11
CA TRP A 695 16.11 -34.32 -3.00
C TRP A 695 14.79 -33.68 -3.47
N GLY A 696 14.05 -34.36 -4.34
CA GLY A 696 12.68 -34.08 -4.67
C GLY A 696 11.79 -34.60 -3.55
N ILE A 697 11.67 -33.83 -2.47
CA ILE A 697 10.45 -33.87 -1.67
C ILE A 697 9.36 -33.40 -2.63
N ASP A 698 8.52 -34.33 -3.09
CA ASP A 698 7.35 -34.04 -3.92
C ASP A 698 6.49 -32.97 -3.22
N ARG A 699 6.48 -31.76 -3.81
CA ARG A 699 5.75 -30.58 -3.37
C ARG A 699 4.29 -30.59 -3.84
N GLU A 700 3.65 -31.74 -3.91
CA GLU A 700 2.32 -31.89 -4.52
C GLU A 700 1.33 -32.51 -3.54
N ASN A 701 0.82 -31.69 -2.60
CA ASN A 701 -0.56 -31.63 -2.09
C ASN A 701 -0.62 -30.91 -0.72
N SER A 702 -1.51 -29.97 -0.44
CA SER A 702 -2.48 -29.25 -1.27
C SER A 702 -3.08 -28.14 -0.41
N ILE A 703 -2.73 -26.88 -0.68
CA ILE A 703 -3.55 -25.66 -0.57
C ILE A 703 -2.63 -24.56 -1.14
N ASN A 704 -2.73 -24.29 -2.45
CA ASN A 704 -1.93 -23.27 -3.15
C ASN A 704 -2.57 -21.87 -3.08
N THR A 705 -3.74 -21.77 -2.45
CA THR A 705 -4.55 -20.55 -2.32
C THR A 705 -4.92 -20.32 -0.87
N HIS A 706 -5.28 -19.10 -0.47
CA HIS A 706 -6.00 -18.94 0.80
C HIS A 706 -7.34 -19.66 0.71
N ASN A 707 -7.84 -20.23 1.80
CA ASN A 707 -9.10 -20.97 1.80
C ASN A 707 -10.01 -20.65 3.00
N MET A 708 -9.58 -19.75 3.89
CA MET A 708 -10.35 -19.34 5.04
C MET A 708 -10.17 -17.85 5.32
N GLU A 709 -11.28 -17.16 5.61
CA GLU A 709 -11.30 -15.76 6.04
C GLU A 709 -11.68 -15.70 7.52
N LEU A 710 -10.72 -15.34 8.37
CA LEU A 710 -10.93 -15.07 9.78
C LEU A 710 -11.22 -13.58 9.97
N VAL A 711 -12.24 -13.26 10.77
CA VAL A 711 -12.69 -11.88 10.95
C VAL A 711 -12.75 -11.55 12.44
N TYR A 712 -11.96 -10.56 12.85
CA TYR A 712 -11.94 -10.03 14.20
C TYR A 712 -12.74 -8.73 14.27
N ASN A 713 -13.83 -8.75 15.05
CA ASN A 713 -14.63 -7.55 15.27
C ASN A 713 -14.00 -6.68 16.37
N LEU A 714 -13.56 -5.47 16.02
CA LEU A 714 -12.86 -4.56 16.93
C LEU A 714 -13.78 -4.00 18.03
N LYS A 715 -15.08 -3.94 17.77
CA LYS A 715 -16.08 -3.42 18.72
C LYS A 715 -16.46 -4.46 19.78
N TYR A 716 -16.59 -5.72 19.39
CA TYR A 716 -17.00 -6.80 20.29
C TYR A 716 -15.83 -7.62 20.85
N ASN A 717 -14.62 -7.47 20.26
CA ASN A 717 -13.45 -8.30 20.56
C ASN A 717 -13.77 -9.81 20.41
N GLU A 718 -14.37 -10.17 19.28
CA GLU A 718 -14.81 -11.53 18.98
C GLU A 718 -14.33 -11.93 17.58
N TRP A 719 -13.89 -13.18 17.44
CA TRP A 719 -13.57 -13.77 16.14
C TRP A 719 -14.81 -14.41 15.53
N THR A 720 -14.85 -14.39 14.20
CA THR A 720 -15.81 -15.12 13.36
C THR A 720 -15.09 -15.64 12.12
N LYS A 721 -15.75 -16.52 11.35
CA LYS A 721 -15.23 -16.97 10.06
C LYS A 721 -16.21 -16.70 8.94
N ILE A 722 -15.67 -16.32 7.80
CA ILE A 722 -16.40 -16.13 6.55
C ILE A 722 -15.87 -17.13 5.52
N TYR A 723 -16.79 -17.67 4.73
CA TYR A 723 -16.51 -18.53 3.60
C TYR A 723 -17.27 -18.01 2.39
N ARG A 724 -16.54 -17.41 1.44
CA ARG A 724 -17.09 -16.79 0.23
C ARG A 724 -16.93 -17.73 -0.95
N GLU A 725 -17.99 -17.83 -1.75
CA GLU A 725 -17.99 -18.58 -3.01
C GLU A 725 -18.17 -17.62 -4.21
N ASP A 726 -17.84 -18.08 -5.41
CA ASP A 726 -18.19 -17.42 -6.66
C ASP A 726 -19.25 -18.23 -7.41
N ALA A 727 -19.81 -17.69 -8.50
CA ALA A 727 -20.84 -18.37 -9.28
C ALA A 727 -20.46 -19.74 -9.85
N ALA A 728 -19.16 -20.07 -9.94
CA ALA A 728 -18.63 -21.33 -10.47
C ALA A 728 -18.24 -22.33 -9.36
N GLY A 729 -18.21 -21.92 -8.10
CA GLY A 729 -17.89 -22.74 -6.93
C GLY A 729 -17.01 -22.02 -5.91
N ALA A 730 -16.31 -22.78 -5.07
CA ALA A 730 -15.43 -22.22 -4.06
C ALA A 730 -14.15 -21.62 -4.68
N ARG A 731 -14.17 -20.31 -4.99
CA ARG A 731 -12.99 -19.52 -5.33
C ARG A 731 -12.68 -18.51 -4.22
N PRO A 732 -11.84 -18.89 -3.25
CA PRO A 732 -11.56 -18.05 -2.10
C PRO A 732 -10.83 -16.77 -2.49
N LEU A 733 -11.06 -15.71 -1.73
CA LEU A 733 -10.31 -14.46 -1.88
C LEU A 733 -8.82 -14.71 -1.65
N GLN A 734 -7.99 -14.07 -2.47
CA GLN A 734 -6.54 -14.08 -2.35
C GLN A 734 -5.99 -12.74 -1.84
N VAL A 735 -6.79 -11.67 -1.92
CA VAL A 735 -6.42 -10.33 -1.45
C VAL A 735 -7.68 -9.57 -1.04
N GLY A 736 -7.54 -8.67 -0.06
CA GLY A 736 -8.54 -7.67 0.31
C GLY A 736 -7.88 -6.33 0.65
N PHE A 737 -8.56 -5.23 0.33
CA PHE A 737 -8.06 -3.87 0.55
C PHE A 737 -9.19 -2.83 0.53
N GLN A 738 -8.89 -1.64 1.05
CA GLN A 738 -9.83 -0.52 1.09
C GLN A 738 -9.83 0.27 -0.21
N VAL A 739 -11.02 0.70 -0.63
CA VAL A 739 -11.24 1.56 -1.80
C VAL A 739 -12.11 2.74 -1.39
N ASN A 740 -11.73 3.94 -1.77
CA ASN A 740 -12.46 5.18 -1.50
C ASN A 740 -13.07 5.67 -2.81
N ASP A 741 -14.28 6.19 -2.79
CA ASP A 741 -14.79 6.99 -3.90
C ASP A 741 -14.32 8.46 -3.83
N ASN A 742 -14.71 9.24 -4.83
CA ASN A 742 -14.37 10.66 -4.94
C ASN A 742 -15.02 11.53 -3.84
N GLU A 743 -15.97 10.99 -3.07
CA GLU A 743 -16.60 11.66 -1.94
C GLU A 743 -15.94 11.27 -0.60
N GLY A 744 -14.89 10.44 -0.64
CA GLY A 744 -14.17 9.94 0.54
C GLY A 744 -14.89 8.81 1.28
N LYS A 745 -15.94 8.23 0.69
CA LYS A 745 -16.61 7.08 1.29
C LYS A 745 -15.81 5.81 0.99
N VAL A 746 -15.54 5.06 2.06
CA VAL A 746 -14.72 3.84 2.01
C VAL A 746 -15.59 2.62 1.73
N TYR A 747 -15.06 1.69 0.94
CA TYR A 747 -15.58 0.37 0.60
C TYR A 747 -14.46 -0.67 0.77
N THR A 748 -14.85 -1.94 0.86
CA THR A 748 -13.90 -3.05 0.95
C THR A 748 -14.00 -3.91 -0.29
N TYR A 749 -12.88 -4.09 -0.99
CA TYR A 749 -12.80 -4.90 -2.20
C TYR A 749 -11.87 -6.08 -1.94
N GLY A 750 -12.10 -7.19 -2.64
CA GLY A 750 -11.22 -8.35 -2.64
C GLY A 750 -11.20 -9.03 -3.99
N ALA A 751 -10.19 -9.84 -4.28
CA ALA A 751 -10.11 -10.58 -5.54
C ALA A 751 -9.79 -12.05 -5.31
N SER A 752 -10.40 -12.92 -6.11
CA SER A 752 -10.18 -14.37 -6.11
C SER A 752 -8.97 -14.77 -6.97
N ASP A 753 -8.63 -16.05 -6.93
CA ASP A 753 -7.49 -16.65 -7.64
C ASP A 753 -7.62 -16.71 -9.16
N ASN A 754 -8.81 -16.45 -9.72
CA ASN A 754 -9.05 -16.34 -11.17
C ASN A 754 -9.07 -14.90 -11.69
N GLY A 755 -8.69 -13.92 -10.85
CA GLY A 755 -8.61 -12.53 -11.30
C GLY A 755 -9.97 -11.82 -11.38
N ILE A 756 -11.00 -12.33 -10.69
CA ILE A 756 -12.27 -11.62 -10.50
C ILE A 756 -12.23 -10.87 -9.17
N MET A 757 -12.61 -9.60 -9.22
CA MET A 757 -12.70 -8.70 -8.09
C MET A 757 -14.16 -8.55 -7.66
N TYR A 758 -14.36 -8.42 -6.35
CA TYR A 758 -15.64 -8.27 -5.72
C TYR A 758 -15.63 -7.06 -4.79
N ARG A 759 -16.76 -6.37 -4.75
CA ARG A 759 -17.09 -5.48 -3.63
C ARG A 759 -17.66 -6.33 -2.51
N LEU A 760 -16.93 -6.39 -1.40
CA LEU A 760 -17.29 -7.15 -0.21
C LEU A 760 -18.38 -6.42 0.59
N GLU A 761 -19.03 -7.16 1.49
CA GLU A 761 -20.07 -6.65 2.40
C GLU A 761 -21.22 -5.92 1.68
N TYR A 762 -21.53 -6.38 0.47
CA TYR A 762 -22.51 -5.76 -0.42
C TYR A 762 -23.33 -6.80 -1.18
N GLY A 763 -24.64 -6.76 -0.98
CA GLY A 763 -25.60 -7.65 -1.63
C GLY A 763 -26.06 -8.79 -0.74
N LYS A 764 -26.78 -9.73 -1.36
CA LYS A 764 -27.53 -10.82 -0.69
C LYS A 764 -27.00 -12.22 -0.99
N THR A 765 -25.99 -12.30 -1.85
CA THR A 765 -25.48 -13.53 -2.45
C THR A 765 -23.97 -13.47 -2.54
N TRP A 766 -23.36 -14.63 -2.65
CA TRP A 766 -22.01 -14.84 -3.13
C TRP A 766 -21.95 -14.74 -4.67
N ALA A 767 -22.09 -13.53 -5.22
CA ALA A 767 -22.04 -13.29 -6.66
C ALA A 767 -23.04 -14.14 -7.47
N GLY A 768 -24.27 -14.29 -6.94
CA GLY A 768 -25.32 -15.12 -7.53
C GLY A 768 -25.52 -16.47 -6.81
N ILE A 769 -24.58 -16.93 -5.99
CA ILE A 769 -24.75 -18.12 -5.14
C ILE A 769 -25.40 -17.75 -3.79
N PRO A 770 -26.30 -18.58 -3.24
CA PRO A 770 -26.80 -18.40 -1.88
C PRO A 770 -25.69 -18.33 -0.83
N ILE A 771 -25.91 -17.56 0.23
CA ILE A 771 -25.01 -17.50 1.37
C ILE A 771 -25.35 -18.65 2.32
N GLU A 772 -24.46 -19.65 2.40
CA GLU A 772 -24.54 -20.73 3.39
C GLU A 772 -24.05 -20.26 4.75
N GLN A 773 -24.90 -20.35 5.77
CA GLN A 773 -24.68 -19.84 7.13
C GLN A 773 -24.92 -20.96 8.14
N TYR A 774 -24.08 -21.04 9.18
CA TYR A 774 -24.39 -21.93 10.29
C TYR A 774 -23.84 -21.48 11.64
N ILE A 775 -24.47 -22.01 12.70
CA ILE A 775 -24.03 -21.89 14.09
C ILE A 775 -24.10 -23.28 14.73
N HIS A 776 -23.05 -23.70 15.42
CA HIS A 776 -22.98 -24.95 16.17
C HIS A 776 -22.68 -24.65 17.65
N THR A 777 -23.64 -24.97 18.52
CA THR A 777 -23.48 -24.79 19.98
C THR A 777 -22.38 -25.69 20.52
N LYS A 778 -21.83 -25.33 21.68
CA LYS A 778 -21.06 -26.25 22.53
C LYS A 778 -21.78 -27.58 22.79
N ASP A 779 -21.04 -28.54 23.33
CA ASP A 779 -21.61 -29.73 23.95
C ASP A 779 -22.29 -29.33 25.28
N ILE A 780 -23.56 -29.69 25.43
CA ILE A 780 -24.40 -29.34 26.56
C ILE A 780 -24.75 -30.61 27.33
N MET A 781 -24.38 -30.67 28.59
CA MET A 781 -24.94 -31.63 29.56
C MET A 781 -26.17 -30.97 30.18
N LEU A 782 -27.36 -31.52 29.90
CA LEU A 782 -28.61 -30.86 30.25
C LEU A 782 -28.95 -30.99 31.75
N ASP A 783 -28.61 -32.12 32.38
CA ASP A 783 -28.81 -32.33 33.82
C ASP A 783 -27.67 -31.68 34.61
N ASP A 784 -27.99 -30.61 35.34
CA ASP A 784 -27.04 -29.80 36.11
C ASP A 784 -26.67 -30.40 37.48
N VAL A 785 -27.40 -31.44 37.93
CA VAL A 785 -27.19 -32.07 39.23
C VAL A 785 -26.30 -33.31 39.10
N ASN A 786 -26.62 -34.20 38.15
CA ASN A 786 -25.93 -35.49 37.96
C ASN A 786 -25.46 -35.66 36.50
N SER A 787 -24.83 -34.62 35.94
CA SER A 787 -24.47 -34.50 34.52
C SER A 787 -23.69 -35.68 33.92
N LEU A 788 -22.93 -36.42 34.73
CA LEU A 788 -22.12 -37.57 34.28
C LEU A 788 -22.79 -38.93 34.52
N GLU A 789 -23.88 -38.98 35.28
CA GLU A 789 -24.55 -40.22 35.69
C GLU A 789 -25.89 -40.44 34.98
N LYS A 790 -26.40 -39.44 34.26
CA LYS A 790 -27.71 -39.48 33.62
C LYS A 790 -27.63 -39.20 32.13
N PHE A 791 -28.37 -39.99 31.36
CA PHE A 791 -28.67 -39.65 29.97
C PHE A 791 -29.87 -38.73 29.93
N THR A 792 -29.91 -37.81 28.97
CA THR A 792 -31.06 -36.95 28.75
C THR A 792 -31.67 -37.19 27.37
N THR A 793 -33.00 -37.11 27.29
CA THR A 793 -33.76 -37.14 26.04
C THR A 793 -34.41 -35.78 25.84
N ILE A 794 -34.19 -35.12 24.71
CA ILE A 794 -34.88 -33.85 24.39
C ILE A 794 -36.27 -34.20 23.85
N THR A 795 -37.30 -33.75 24.55
CA THR A 795 -38.71 -34.03 24.21
C THR A 795 -39.42 -32.84 23.56
N ARG A 796 -38.86 -31.64 23.69
CA ARG A 796 -39.37 -30.44 23.03
C ARG A 796 -38.28 -29.43 22.78
N ILE A 797 -38.35 -28.81 21.60
CA ILE A 797 -37.50 -27.68 21.24
C ILE A 797 -38.38 -26.47 20.92
N ARG A 798 -37.94 -25.29 21.36
CA ARG A 798 -38.49 -24.01 20.95
C ARG A 798 -37.38 -23.08 20.53
N MET A 799 -37.43 -22.63 19.29
CA MET A 799 -36.50 -21.67 18.72
C MET A 799 -37.13 -20.28 18.66
N MET A 800 -36.35 -19.27 19.02
CA MET A 800 -36.68 -17.84 18.91
C MET A 800 -35.75 -17.22 17.88
N PHE A 801 -36.29 -16.48 16.92
CA PHE A 801 -35.53 -15.85 15.84
C PHE A 801 -36.23 -14.59 15.36
N GLU A 802 -35.49 -13.70 14.71
CA GLU A 802 -36.09 -12.55 14.03
C GLU A 802 -36.71 -13.02 12.70
N THR A 803 -38.01 -12.79 12.53
CA THR A 803 -38.71 -13.06 11.26
C THR A 803 -38.11 -12.20 10.15
N LYS A 804 -37.77 -12.81 9.01
CA LYS A 804 -37.27 -12.10 7.83
C LYS A 804 -38.34 -12.04 6.75
N ASN A 805 -38.29 -11.00 5.92
CA ASN A 805 -39.11 -10.87 4.72
C ASN A 805 -38.54 -11.74 3.57
N ALA A 806 -38.28 -13.02 3.85
CA ALA A 806 -37.75 -13.98 2.89
C ALA A 806 -38.82 -14.41 1.88
N ILE A 807 -38.41 -14.82 0.69
CA ILE A 807 -39.29 -15.51 -0.27
C ILE A 807 -39.73 -16.85 0.36
N SER A 808 -40.96 -17.32 0.08
CA SER A 808 -41.43 -18.60 0.63
C SER A 808 -40.50 -19.74 0.22
N GLY A 809 -39.87 -20.40 1.19
CA GLY A 809 -39.01 -21.56 0.97
C GLY A 809 -37.65 -21.52 1.67
N GLU A 810 -37.16 -20.34 2.09
CA GLU A 810 -35.91 -20.28 2.88
C GLU A 810 -36.19 -20.73 4.34
N THR A 811 -35.46 -21.75 4.80
CA THR A 811 -35.65 -22.40 6.09
C THR A 811 -34.35 -22.48 6.89
N ILE A 812 -34.46 -22.46 8.22
CA ILE A 812 -33.40 -22.84 9.14
C ILE A 812 -33.53 -24.34 9.37
N VAL A 813 -32.54 -25.09 8.91
CA VAL A 813 -32.38 -26.52 9.18
C VAL A 813 -31.79 -26.68 10.57
N VAL A 814 -32.36 -27.57 11.38
CA VAL A 814 -31.93 -27.78 12.77
C VAL A 814 -31.48 -29.22 12.94
N THR A 815 -30.18 -29.39 13.15
CA THR A 815 -29.53 -30.70 13.30
C THR A 815 -29.14 -30.91 14.76
N HIS A 816 -29.51 -32.07 15.33
CA HIS A 816 -29.15 -32.45 16.69
C HIS A 816 -28.08 -33.53 16.70
N TYR A 817 -27.11 -33.37 17.60
CA TYR A 817 -26.07 -34.36 17.86
C TYR A 817 -26.18 -34.85 19.31
N GLY A 818 -26.28 -36.17 19.49
CA GLY A 818 -26.17 -36.84 20.77
C GLY A 818 -24.81 -37.53 20.88
N ASP A 819 -24.02 -37.16 21.88
CA ASP A 819 -22.66 -37.69 22.09
C ASP A 819 -21.75 -37.58 20.86
N GLY A 820 -21.90 -36.49 20.10
CA GLY A 820 -21.16 -36.21 18.88
C GLY A 820 -21.68 -36.92 17.63
N VAL A 821 -22.72 -37.74 17.74
CA VAL A 821 -23.34 -38.45 16.63
C VAL A 821 -24.64 -37.75 16.24
N GLU A 822 -24.81 -37.48 14.94
CA GLU A 822 -26.05 -36.92 14.41
C GLU A 822 -27.22 -37.85 14.71
N SER A 823 -28.29 -37.30 15.29
CA SER A 823 -29.52 -38.06 15.55
C SER A 823 -30.24 -38.32 14.24
N VAL A 824 -30.17 -39.55 13.76
CA VAL A 824 -30.79 -39.96 12.49
C VAL A 824 -32.25 -40.38 12.64
N SER A 825 -33.04 -40.08 11.60
CA SER A 825 -34.40 -40.58 11.44
C SER A 825 -34.43 -42.11 11.35
N GLY A 826 -35.39 -42.76 12.02
CA GLY A 826 -35.72 -44.18 11.80
C GLY A 826 -35.25 -45.17 12.87
N VAL A 827 -34.61 -44.71 13.94
CA VAL A 827 -34.44 -45.52 15.17
C VAL A 827 -35.75 -45.47 15.97
N SER A 828 -36.29 -46.62 16.37
CA SER A 828 -37.66 -46.78 16.93
C SER A 828 -38.04 -45.69 17.94
N ASN A 829 -39.13 -44.95 17.65
CA ASN A 829 -39.75 -43.87 18.45
C ASN A 829 -39.06 -42.48 18.47
N GLN A 830 -38.04 -42.21 17.64
CA GLN A 830 -37.47 -40.87 17.52
C GLN A 830 -38.28 -39.98 16.57
N LYS A 831 -38.74 -38.82 17.06
CA LYS A 831 -39.36 -37.76 16.25
C LYS A 831 -38.31 -36.68 16.00
N THR A 832 -37.94 -36.49 14.74
CA THR A 832 -36.91 -35.53 14.30
C THR A 832 -37.40 -34.09 14.40
N ILE A 833 -36.46 -33.15 14.29
CA ILE A 833 -36.75 -31.72 14.19
C ILE A 833 -37.15 -31.41 12.74
N GLU A 834 -38.23 -30.68 12.55
CA GLU A 834 -38.68 -30.12 11.27
C GLU A 834 -37.96 -28.79 10.99
N ASP A 835 -37.71 -28.50 9.72
CA ASP A 835 -37.13 -27.22 9.30
C ASP A 835 -38.02 -26.03 9.66
N ILE A 836 -37.39 -24.91 10.01
CA ILE A 836 -38.09 -23.72 10.50
C ILE A 836 -38.14 -22.68 9.39
N SER A 837 -39.33 -22.29 8.96
CA SER A 837 -39.47 -21.18 8.00
C SER A 837 -39.02 -19.85 8.60
N MET A 838 -38.11 -19.16 7.92
CA MET A 838 -37.66 -17.81 8.33
C MET A 838 -38.75 -16.75 8.21
N ALA A 839 -39.79 -17.02 7.42
CA ALA A 839 -40.95 -16.16 7.22
C ALA A 839 -42.05 -16.38 8.27
N ASP A 840 -41.83 -17.23 9.29
CA ASP A 840 -42.83 -17.42 10.35
C ASP A 840 -43.06 -16.11 11.12
N ALA A 841 -44.23 -15.51 10.89
CA ALA A 841 -44.66 -14.25 11.49
C ALA A 841 -44.70 -14.26 13.02
N LYS A 842 -44.63 -15.43 13.67
CA LYS A 842 -44.64 -15.54 15.13
C LYS A 842 -43.29 -15.24 15.77
N GLY A 843 -42.19 -15.22 15.00
CA GLY A 843 -40.82 -15.06 15.52
C GLY A 843 -40.39 -16.18 16.47
N ARG A 844 -41.11 -17.30 16.45
CA ARG A 844 -40.85 -18.48 17.28
C ARG A 844 -41.42 -19.73 16.63
N ASN A 845 -40.69 -20.83 16.77
CA ASN A 845 -41.13 -22.16 16.36
C ASN A 845 -41.05 -23.11 17.56
N SER A 846 -42.04 -23.99 17.74
CA SER A 846 -42.08 -24.95 18.84
C SER A 846 -42.48 -26.30 18.31
N GLN A 847 -41.66 -27.31 18.60
CA GLN A 847 -41.83 -28.66 18.08
C GLN A 847 -41.68 -29.66 19.21
N ASP A 848 -42.64 -30.58 19.31
CA ASP A 848 -42.51 -31.76 20.15
C ASP A 848 -41.63 -32.76 19.39
N VAL A 849 -40.56 -33.23 20.01
CA VAL A 849 -39.52 -34.08 19.42
C VAL A 849 -39.22 -35.26 20.36
N ALA A 850 -38.43 -36.22 19.91
CA ALA A 850 -37.90 -37.27 20.79
C ALA A 850 -36.48 -37.60 20.32
N LEU A 851 -35.55 -36.71 20.65
CA LEU A 851 -34.15 -36.80 20.24
C LEU A 851 -33.44 -37.67 21.27
N GLY A 852 -32.89 -38.81 20.81
CA GLY A 852 -32.49 -39.95 21.64
C GLY A 852 -31.66 -39.65 22.89
N GLN A 853 -31.54 -40.66 23.75
CA GLN A 853 -30.77 -40.59 24.99
C GLN A 853 -29.29 -40.35 24.70
N ALA A 854 -28.76 -39.22 25.19
CA ALA A 854 -27.35 -38.86 25.06
C ALA A 854 -26.84 -38.22 26.36
N LEU A 855 -25.54 -38.30 26.60
CA LEU A 855 -24.90 -37.64 27.75
C LEU A 855 -24.68 -36.15 27.42
N LYS A 856 -24.27 -35.87 26.19
CA LYS A 856 -23.99 -34.54 25.67
C LYS A 856 -24.89 -34.28 24.46
N HIS A 857 -25.46 -33.09 24.40
CA HIS A 857 -26.27 -32.62 23.27
C HIS A 857 -25.61 -31.40 22.63
N SER A 858 -25.56 -31.32 21.32
CA SER A 858 -25.28 -30.07 20.61
C SER A 858 -26.28 -29.88 19.46
N ILE A 859 -26.50 -28.62 19.10
CA ILE A 859 -27.44 -28.23 18.05
C ILE A 859 -26.69 -27.40 17.02
N ARG A 860 -26.89 -27.74 15.75
CA ARG A 860 -26.41 -26.97 14.61
C ARG A 860 -27.61 -26.38 13.87
N LEU A 861 -27.52 -25.10 13.56
CA LEU A 861 -28.50 -24.37 12.76
C LEU A 861 -27.85 -24.05 11.43
N ASP A 862 -28.43 -24.50 10.33
CA ASP A 862 -27.96 -24.23 8.97
C ASP A 862 -29.01 -23.42 8.20
N CYS A 863 -28.56 -22.51 7.35
CA CYS A 863 -29.44 -21.67 6.53
C CYS A 863 -28.74 -21.28 5.22
N SER A 864 -29.47 -21.33 4.11
CA SER A 864 -28.99 -20.91 2.78
C SER A 864 -29.90 -19.80 2.26
N THR A 865 -29.33 -18.62 1.97
CA THR A 865 -30.13 -17.42 1.64
C THR A 865 -29.70 -16.70 0.38
N PHE A 866 -30.65 -16.30 -0.46
CA PHE A 866 -30.40 -15.56 -1.70
C PHE A 866 -31.19 -14.26 -1.81
N SER A 867 -32.20 -14.06 -0.95
CA SER A 867 -33.17 -12.96 -1.07
C SER A 867 -33.12 -11.93 0.06
N VAL A 868 -32.36 -12.20 1.12
CA VAL A 868 -32.25 -11.38 2.33
C VAL A 868 -30.79 -11.00 2.61
N ASP A 869 -30.57 -9.77 3.10
CA ASP A 869 -29.21 -9.21 3.21
C ASP A 869 -28.34 -9.92 4.27
N HIS A 870 -28.94 -10.56 5.28
CA HIS A 870 -28.21 -11.12 6.42
C HIS A 870 -28.69 -12.53 6.82
N GLY A 871 -29.39 -13.25 5.95
CA GLY A 871 -29.94 -14.57 6.23
C GLY A 871 -30.57 -14.79 7.61
N MET A 872 -30.07 -15.77 8.38
CA MET A 872 -30.65 -16.13 9.68
C MET A 872 -30.28 -15.16 10.81
N SER A 873 -31.16 -15.03 11.81
CA SER A 873 -30.92 -14.20 12.99
C SER A 873 -31.52 -14.85 14.24
N PRO A 874 -30.88 -15.92 14.76
CA PRO A 874 -31.37 -16.62 15.94
C PRO A 874 -31.17 -15.77 17.20
N LEU A 875 -32.14 -15.85 18.12
CA LEU A 875 -32.14 -15.11 19.37
C LEU A 875 -31.90 -16.04 20.57
N GLY A 876 -32.49 -17.23 20.55
CA GLY A 876 -32.28 -18.23 21.57
C GLY A 876 -33.06 -19.51 21.33
N MET A 877 -32.77 -20.51 22.14
CA MET A 877 -33.40 -21.82 22.13
C MET A 877 -33.84 -22.21 23.54
N LEU A 878 -34.97 -22.90 23.64
CA LEU A 878 -35.43 -23.58 24.85
C LEU A 878 -35.54 -25.07 24.53
N LEU A 879 -34.82 -25.88 25.31
CA LEU A 879 -34.88 -27.33 25.29
C LEU A 879 -35.69 -27.80 26.50
N MET A 880 -36.63 -28.71 26.30
CA MET A 880 -37.25 -29.48 27.38
C MET A 880 -36.76 -30.91 27.30
N TYR A 881 -36.32 -31.44 28.43
CA TYR A 881 -35.72 -32.76 28.47
C TYR A 881 -36.24 -33.61 29.64
N GLU A 882 -36.05 -34.92 29.50
CA GLU A 882 -36.22 -35.94 30.53
C GLU A 882 -34.85 -36.54 30.87
N SER A 883 -34.58 -36.77 32.15
CA SER A 883 -33.36 -37.46 32.60
C SER A 883 -33.65 -38.94 32.87
N HIS A 884 -32.73 -39.81 32.49
CA HIS A 884 -32.77 -41.25 32.68
C HIS A 884 -31.53 -41.71 33.44
N ASP A 885 -31.72 -42.59 34.42
CA ASP A 885 -30.59 -43.13 35.18
C ASP A 885 -29.82 -44.15 34.32
N ARG A 886 -28.49 -44.04 34.31
CA ARG A 886 -27.60 -44.86 33.48
C ARG A 886 -27.72 -46.38 33.70
N TRP A 887 -28.30 -46.80 34.82
CA TRP A 887 -28.38 -48.20 35.24
C TRP A 887 -29.72 -48.88 34.93
N GLU A 888 -30.68 -48.19 34.31
CA GLU A 888 -32.00 -48.74 33.99
C GLU A 888 -32.17 -49.22 32.54
N GLN A 889 -31.09 -49.28 31.73
CA GLN A 889 -31.08 -49.89 30.39
C GLN A 889 -30.63 -51.36 30.41
#